data_AF-A0A0V1CHD3-F1
#
_entry.id   AF-A0A0V1CHD3-F1
#
_cell.length_a   1.000
_cell.length_b   1.000
_cell.length_c   1.000
_cell.angle_alpha   90.00
_cell.angle_beta   90.00
_cell.angle_gamma   90.00
#
_symmetry.space_group_name_H-M   'P 1'
#
loop_
_entity.id
_entity.type
_entity.pdbx_description
1 polymer ?
#
loop_
_entity_poly.entity_id
_entity_poly.type
_entity_poly.pdbx_seq_one_letter_code
_entity_poly.pdbx_strand_id
1 'polypeptide(L)'
;MRCQIAVSVMTVDILTTNVRTQRVAAHSHVKGLGLESDGRAKHIGSGFVGQVEARTAAGVIVDLVKMKRMAGRAVLLAGPPGTGKTAIALAIARELGSKVPFAPMVASEVYSMEVKKTEVLMENIRRCIGLRVREVKDIYEGEVTEITPVESDHAMSSYETRLTNLTVGLRTTKGCTQLKLDPTLYDVFLQQRIEVGDVIYIETNSGAVKRVGRCDVYATETDLEAEEFVPLPKGEIRKQKEFVQDVTLHDLDTANAKPSGGQDVLTLMAQLIKPKKTEITENLRKEVNASVNRYIEQGIAELVPGVLFIDEAHMLDMECFTYLHRVIESSFSPIVILATNRGFSKIRGTEIVSAHGIPQDLLERLLIVKTLPYGLQEILEIVKIRAKAENVNITGEALQSLAEIGYRASLRYALQLLTPSRILSELNGKREVSIGDVHDSQKLFIDAKTSAAEYSGFTTYFRMWQQSFAFRLYNCAIIRPRCCCSSRQLREIENRLFMVNSVESACESDFPTEKIAKEDFETNRQFLPAYNSKYKPRRYFRSYTLAPFVNDSELLRNFVEIGVDLSKLESRSNAVDFLVKLDWKNDVQPMLRFLVLNGIPLEEIGQYLTRNPWIFQQNLQHLSDRIGYLKSKAFTVDAIAHIINKARYWLNFDIQTIDSRLGWLQINFKLTGDEVRDVVTKEPKLITFGTGYVQRLQFTFRQEMGFTKIQTKQLLIKDPKLYITYRSVLMKSFDYLHNAVGFSHETILCWPRCLRESSYKARARHQFLKRLKRDQFDPQRPNYVTIEAMLSGNDGEFCARVAKCPEAVYNEFLKQL
;
A
#
# COMPACT_ATOMS: atom_id res chain seq x y z
N MET A 1 29.89 -34.60 9.30
CA MET A 1 29.78 -33.25 9.89
C MET A 1 28.43 -33.14 10.57
N ARG A 2 28.40 -33.11 11.91
CA ARG A 2 27.17 -33.06 12.72
C ARG A 2 26.72 -31.60 12.83
N CYS A 3 25.55 -31.25 12.29
CA CYS A 3 24.91 -29.95 12.51
C CYS A 3 24.39 -29.89 13.96
N GLN A 4 25.13 -29.21 14.84
CA GLN A 4 24.59 -28.73 16.12
C GLN A 4 23.90 -27.39 15.87
N ILE A 5 22.57 -27.37 15.93
CA ILE A 5 21.80 -26.13 15.94
C ILE A 5 21.85 -25.61 17.39
N ALA A 6 22.77 -24.69 17.66
CA ALA A 6 22.79 -23.95 18.91
C ALA A 6 21.66 -22.92 18.89
N VAL A 7 20.51 -23.24 19.48
CA VAL A 7 19.47 -22.25 19.77
C VAL A 7 19.89 -21.48 21.02
N SER A 8 20.77 -20.49 20.82
CA SER A 8 21.02 -19.42 21.78
C SER A 8 20.53 -18.12 21.15
N VAL A 9 19.23 -17.86 21.26
CA VAL A 9 18.66 -16.55 20.91
C VAL A 9 18.56 -15.76 22.21
N MET A 10 19.64 -15.09 22.60
CA MET A 10 19.57 -14.01 23.58
C MET A 10 19.22 -12.72 22.84
N THR A 11 17.94 -12.34 22.89
CA THR A 11 17.58 -10.93 22.80
C THR A 11 17.54 -10.42 24.24
N VAL A 12 18.51 -9.58 24.60
CA VAL A 12 18.47 -8.82 25.84
C VAL A 12 17.37 -7.78 25.67
N ASP A 13 16.15 -8.10 26.11
CA ASP A 13 15.14 -7.09 26.35
C ASP A 13 15.66 -6.21 27.48
N ILE A 14 16.08 -4.99 27.14
CA ILE A 14 16.35 -3.94 28.11
C ILE A 14 15.00 -3.63 28.78
N LEU A 15 14.75 -4.27 29.92
CA LEU A 15 13.59 -4.02 30.77
C LEU A 15 13.75 -2.63 31.40
N THR A 16 13.31 -1.61 30.67
CA THR A 16 12.85 -0.39 31.32
C THR A 16 11.61 -0.75 32.12
N THR A 17 11.70 -0.62 33.45
CA THR A 17 10.60 -0.68 34.42
C THR A 17 9.66 0.51 34.23
N ASN A 18 9.06 0.60 33.04
CA ASN A 18 7.78 1.25 32.90
C ASN A 18 6.75 0.16 33.17
N VAL A 19 5.89 0.34 34.18
CA VAL A 19 4.61 -0.36 34.24
C VAL A 19 4.02 -0.23 32.84
N ARG A 20 4.08 -1.29 32.03
CA ARG A 20 3.54 -1.30 30.67
C ARG A 20 2.04 -1.18 30.85
N THR A 21 1.55 0.06 30.93
CA THR A 21 0.16 0.36 30.65
C THR A 21 -0.07 -0.19 29.24
N GLN A 22 -0.66 -1.38 29.16
CA GLN A 22 -1.03 -1.97 27.88
C GLN A 22 -1.85 -0.91 27.15
N ARG A 23 -1.31 -0.38 26.04
CA ARG A 23 -2.05 0.56 25.20
C ARG A 23 -3.42 -0.07 24.95
N VAL A 24 -4.50 0.63 25.32
CA VAL A 24 -5.86 0.09 25.22
C VAL A 24 -6.21 -0.06 23.73
N ALA A 25 -5.93 -1.23 23.18
CA ALA A 25 -6.25 -1.55 21.80
C ALA A 25 -7.77 -1.58 21.59
N ALA A 26 -8.22 -1.39 20.35
CA ALA A 26 -9.64 -1.38 19.99
C ALA A 26 -10.42 -2.62 20.46
N HIS A 27 -9.75 -3.75 20.66
CA HIS A 27 -10.35 -5.04 21.06
C HIS A 27 -9.81 -5.62 22.38
N SER A 28 -9.10 -4.83 23.19
CA SER A 28 -8.54 -5.29 24.49
C SER A 28 -9.59 -5.85 25.45
N HIS A 29 -10.80 -5.29 25.40
CA HIS A 29 -11.96 -5.64 26.23
C HIS A 29 -12.55 -7.04 25.95
N VAL A 30 -12.24 -7.66 24.81
CA VAL A 30 -12.84 -8.92 24.36
C VAL A 30 -12.10 -10.11 24.95
N LYS A 31 -12.59 -10.74 26.02
CA LYS A 31 -11.88 -11.82 26.75
C LYS A 31 -12.12 -13.23 26.20
N GLY A 32 -13.17 -13.43 25.42
CA GLY A 32 -13.56 -14.73 24.84
C GLY A 32 -14.92 -14.61 24.14
N LEU A 33 -15.50 -15.70 23.67
CA LEU A 33 -16.78 -15.65 22.92
C LEU A 33 -18.01 -15.42 23.82
N GLY A 34 -17.92 -15.77 25.11
CA GLY A 34 -19.02 -15.58 26.06
C GLY A 34 -20.16 -16.58 25.82
N LEU A 35 -19.80 -17.84 25.63
CA LEU A 35 -20.73 -18.95 25.41
C LEU A 35 -21.20 -19.55 26.74
N GLU A 36 -22.40 -20.12 26.72
CA GLU A 36 -22.94 -20.98 27.77
C GLU A 36 -22.47 -22.43 27.59
N SER A 37 -22.73 -23.28 28.59
CA SER A 37 -22.36 -24.69 28.53
C SER A 37 -23.08 -25.47 27.42
N ASP A 38 -24.20 -24.96 26.91
CA ASP A 38 -24.93 -25.52 25.76
C ASP A 38 -24.38 -25.04 24.40
N GLY A 39 -23.35 -24.17 24.40
CA GLY A 39 -22.73 -23.61 23.21
C GLY A 39 -23.37 -22.33 22.68
N ARG A 40 -24.47 -21.84 23.27
CA ARG A 40 -25.12 -20.59 22.84
C ARG A 40 -24.44 -19.37 23.43
N ALA A 41 -24.38 -18.27 22.67
CA ALA A 41 -23.79 -17.03 23.16
C ALA A 41 -24.74 -16.22 24.07
N LYS A 42 -24.28 -15.81 25.25
CA LYS A 42 -25.02 -14.88 26.13
C LYS A 42 -25.14 -13.52 25.49
N HIS A 43 -26.29 -12.83 25.60
CA HIS A 43 -26.48 -11.49 25.01
C HIS A 43 -25.36 -10.50 25.40
N ILE A 44 -24.96 -10.48 26.68
CA ILE A 44 -23.76 -9.79 27.16
C ILE A 44 -22.84 -10.85 27.79
N GLY A 45 -21.61 -10.96 27.31
CA GLY A 45 -20.68 -11.98 27.81
C GLY A 45 -19.26 -11.78 27.31
N SER A 46 -18.27 -11.95 28.20
CA SER A 46 -16.84 -11.91 27.88
C SER A 46 -16.37 -10.68 27.07
N GLY A 47 -17.03 -9.52 27.27
CA GLY A 47 -16.72 -8.27 26.57
C GLY A 47 -17.52 -8.04 25.28
N PHE A 48 -18.36 -8.98 24.85
CA PHE A 48 -19.31 -8.80 23.76
C PHE A 48 -20.69 -8.37 24.23
N VAL A 49 -21.38 -7.68 23.32
CA VAL A 49 -22.80 -7.34 23.37
C VAL A 49 -23.41 -7.76 22.03
N GLY A 50 -24.54 -8.47 22.03
CA GLY A 50 -25.24 -8.84 20.80
C GLY A 50 -24.48 -9.86 19.93
N GLN A 51 -24.69 -9.85 18.61
CA GLN A 51 -24.10 -10.81 17.66
C GLN A 51 -24.22 -12.28 18.10
N VAL A 52 -25.37 -12.66 18.70
CA VAL A 52 -25.56 -13.98 19.30
C VAL A 52 -25.36 -15.10 18.28
N GLU A 53 -25.93 -14.97 17.08
CA GLU A 53 -25.78 -15.96 16.01
C GLU A 53 -24.31 -16.10 15.58
N ALA A 54 -23.61 -15.00 15.34
CA ALA A 54 -22.23 -15.02 14.87
C ALA A 54 -21.27 -15.59 15.92
N ARG A 55 -21.50 -15.29 17.20
CA ARG A 55 -20.71 -15.84 18.32
C ARG A 55 -21.00 -17.32 18.56
N THR A 56 -22.26 -17.74 18.45
CA THR A 56 -22.63 -19.16 18.52
C THR A 56 -21.98 -19.94 17.37
N ALA A 57 -22.02 -19.41 16.15
CA ALA A 57 -21.31 -20.01 15.01
C ALA A 57 -19.79 -20.06 15.21
N ALA A 58 -19.20 -19.01 15.80
CA ALA A 58 -17.78 -19.00 16.17
C ALA A 58 -17.45 -20.07 17.23
N GLY A 59 -18.35 -20.35 18.17
CA GLY A 59 -18.22 -21.47 19.12
C GLY A 59 -18.15 -22.82 18.42
N VAL A 60 -19.06 -23.07 17.48
CA VAL A 60 -19.04 -24.29 16.66
C VAL A 60 -17.74 -24.40 15.86
N ILE A 61 -17.21 -23.29 15.34
CA ILE A 61 -15.90 -23.28 14.66
C ILE A 61 -14.79 -23.68 15.63
N VAL A 62 -14.76 -23.14 16.85
CA VAL A 62 -13.78 -23.51 17.89
C VAL A 62 -13.86 -25.01 18.20
N ASP A 63 -15.07 -25.56 18.29
CA ASP A 63 -15.25 -27.00 18.53
C ASP A 63 -14.77 -27.84 17.35
N LEU A 64 -15.04 -27.43 16.11
CA LEU A 64 -14.52 -28.10 14.90
C LEU A 64 -12.99 -28.11 14.86
N VAL A 65 -12.35 -27.02 15.31
CA VAL A 65 -10.90 -26.92 15.43
C VAL A 65 -10.40 -27.89 16.51
N LYS A 66 -11.00 -27.88 17.71
CA LYS A 66 -10.62 -28.78 18.81
C LYS A 66 -10.80 -30.25 18.42
N MET A 67 -11.81 -30.57 17.60
CA MET A 67 -12.05 -31.91 17.04
C MET A 67 -11.15 -32.26 15.84
N LYS A 68 -10.26 -31.35 15.41
CA LYS A 68 -9.37 -31.53 14.23
C LYS A 68 -10.12 -31.79 12.91
N ARG A 69 -11.33 -31.25 12.75
CA ARG A 69 -12.20 -31.43 11.55
C ARG A 69 -12.26 -30.20 10.63
N MET A 70 -11.28 -29.30 10.75
CA MET A 70 -11.19 -28.06 9.97
C MET A 70 -10.31 -28.17 8.71
N ALA A 71 -9.69 -29.32 8.45
CA ALA A 71 -8.85 -29.52 7.27
C ALA A 71 -9.60 -29.20 5.97
N GLY A 72 -8.99 -28.42 5.08
CA GLY A 72 -9.59 -28.02 3.80
C GLY A 72 -10.70 -26.96 3.90
N ARG A 73 -10.97 -26.41 5.09
CA ARG A 73 -12.00 -25.39 5.33
C ARG A 73 -11.38 -24.09 5.84
N ALA A 74 -11.98 -22.98 5.45
CA ALA A 74 -11.66 -21.66 5.98
C ALA A 74 -12.96 -20.96 6.43
N VAL A 75 -12.85 -19.85 7.15
CA VAL A 75 -13.99 -19.09 7.67
C VAL A 75 -14.07 -17.74 6.97
N LEU A 76 -15.27 -17.30 6.59
CA LEU A 76 -15.52 -15.96 6.08
C LEU A 76 -16.47 -15.21 7.00
N LEU A 77 -16.00 -14.12 7.61
CA LEU A 77 -16.81 -13.17 8.35
C LEU A 77 -17.31 -12.09 7.39
N ALA A 78 -18.62 -12.11 7.09
CA ALA A 78 -19.23 -11.17 6.16
C ALA A 78 -20.18 -10.21 6.90
N GLY A 79 -20.08 -8.91 6.63
CA GLY A 79 -21.07 -7.94 7.10
C GLY A 79 -20.56 -6.50 7.12
N PRO A 80 -21.43 -5.52 7.42
CA PRO A 80 -21.09 -4.10 7.38
C PRO A 80 -19.85 -3.71 8.21
N PRO A 81 -19.20 -2.57 7.94
CA PRO A 81 -18.12 -2.08 8.79
C PRO A 81 -18.63 -1.80 10.21
N GLY A 82 -17.80 -2.09 11.21
CA GLY A 82 -18.15 -1.84 12.62
C GLY A 82 -19.02 -2.89 13.30
N THR A 83 -19.32 -4.03 12.66
CA THR A 83 -20.13 -5.12 13.26
C THR A 83 -19.36 -6.11 14.15
N GLY A 84 -18.05 -5.90 14.35
CA GLY A 84 -17.25 -6.73 15.26
C GLY A 84 -16.59 -7.98 14.64
N LYS A 85 -16.42 -8.05 13.31
CA LYS A 85 -15.72 -9.16 12.62
C LYS A 85 -14.33 -9.45 13.22
N THR A 86 -13.49 -8.42 13.35
CA THR A 86 -12.15 -8.53 13.96
C THR A 86 -12.20 -8.96 15.42
N ALA A 87 -13.21 -8.50 16.17
CA ALA A 87 -13.42 -8.89 17.56
C ALA A 87 -13.76 -10.38 17.68
N ILE A 88 -14.65 -10.90 16.81
CA ILE A 88 -15.02 -12.33 16.77
C ILE A 88 -13.81 -13.19 16.43
N ALA A 89 -12.98 -12.79 15.45
CA ALA A 89 -11.77 -13.53 15.10
C ALA A 89 -10.76 -13.60 16.26
N LEU A 90 -10.56 -12.48 16.98
CA LEU A 90 -9.72 -12.45 18.18
C LEU A 90 -10.29 -13.33 19.29
N ALA A 91 -11.61 -13.34 19.46
CA ALA A 91 -12.28 -14.16 20.45
C ALA A 91 -12.13 -15.67 20.15
N ILE A 92 -12.23 -16.07 18.89
CA ILE A 92 -11.94 -17.45 18.46
C ILE A 92 -10.53 -17.85 18.89
N ALA A 93 -9.53 -17.02 18.63
CA ALA A 93 -8.15 -17.30 19.03
C ALA A 93 -8.00 -17.45 20.56
N ARG A 94 -8.64 -16.58 21.34
CA ARG A 94 -8.63 -16.67 22.81
C ARG A 94 -9.32 -17.93 23.34
N GLU A 95 -10.39 -18.37 22.68
CA GLU A 95 -11.15 -19.59 23.04
C GLU A 95 -10.40 -20.88 22.69
N LEU A 96 -9.51 -20.84 21.70
CA LEU A 96 -8.58 -21.92 21.36
C LEU A 96 -7.44 -22.03 22.38
N GLY A 97 -7.00 -20.89 22.92
CA GLY A 97 -6.09 -20.83 24.06
C GLY A 97 -5.22 -19.57 24.07
N SER A 98 -4.80 -19.14 25.26
CA SER A 98 -3.95 -17.94 25.42
C SER A 98 -2.57 -18.06 24.78
N LYS A 99 -2.10 -19.29 24.52
CA LYS A 99 -0.82 -19.60 23.89
C LYS A 99 -0.94 -19.97 22.40
N VAL A 100 -2.12 -19.80 21.80
CA VAL A 100 -2.34 -20.05 20.37
C VAL A 100 -1.90 -18.82 19.58
N PRO A 101 -1.01 -18.94 18.57
CA PRO A 101 -0.61 -17.81 17.75
C PRO A 101 -1.79 -17.20 17.00
N PHE A 102 -1.88 -15.87 17.00
CA PHE A 102 -2.87 -15.10 16.24
C PHE A 102 -2.14 -14.06 15.40
N ALA A 103 -2.20 -14.16 14.08
CA ALA A 103 -1.63 -13.17 13.17
C ALA A 103 -2.76 -12.39 12.46
N PRO A 104 -3.07 -11.17 12.91
CA PRO A 104 -3.93 -10.26 12.16
C PRO A 104 -3.12 -9.61 11.02
N MET A 105 -3.69 -9.63 9.82
CA MET A 105 -3.16 -8.90 8.67
C MET A 105 -4.29 -8.20 7.91
N VAL A 106 -4.05 -7.03 7.36
CA VAL A 106 -4.96 -6.42 6.38
C VAL A 106 -4.56 -6.90 4.99
N ALA A 107 -5.51 -7.28 4.15
CA ALA A 107 -5.25 -7.79 2.80
C ALA A 107 -4.37 -6.85 1.95
N SER A 108 -4.43 -5.53 2.13
CA SER A 108 -3.57 -4.58 1.41
C SER A 108 -2.08 -4.67 1.78
N GLU A 109 -1.72 -5.28 2.92
CA GLU A 109 -0.33 -5.42 3.37
C GLU A 109 0.49 -6.37 2.48
N VAL A 110 -0.17 -7.24 1.69
CA VAL A 110 0.53 -8.13 0.75
C VAL A 110 1.24 -7.35 -0.36
N TYR A 111 0.83 -6.11 -0.64
CA TYR A 111 1.42 -5.29 -1.67
C TYR A 111 2.64 -4.55 -1.12
N SER A 112 3.82 -5.14 -1.32
CA SER A 112 5.11 -4.56 -0.97
C SER A 112 5.97 -4.30 -2.21
N MET A 113 6.81 -3.26 -2.15
CA MET A 113 7.85 -3.00 -3.16
C MET A 113 9.12 -3.83 -2.91
N GLU A 114 9.34 -4.29 -1.68
CA GLU A 114 10.58 -4.96 -1.27
C GLU A 114 10.49 -6.48 -1.39
N VAL A 115 9.31 -7.06 -1.12
CA VAL A 115 9.08 -8.51 -1.06
C VAL A 115 7.86 -8.89 -1.89
N LYS A 116 7.87 -10.08 -2.48
CA LYS A 116 6.72 -10.61 -3.24
C LYS A 116 5.47 -10.77 -2.36
N LYS A 117 4.29 -10.64 -2.97
CA LYS A 117 2.99 -10.79 -2.29
C LYS A 117 2.82 -12.16 -1.61
N THR A 118 3.24 -13.22 -2.31
CA THR A 118 3.20 -14.60 -1.79
C THR A 118 4.13 -14.78 -0.60
N GLU A 119 5.24 -14.06 -0.56
CA GLU A 119 6.19 -14.12 0.56
C GLU A 119 5.60 -13.47 1.81
N VAL A 120 4.92 -12.32 1.67
CA VAL A 120 4.19 -11.68 2.79
C VAL A 120 3.10 -12.60 3.35
N LEU A 121 2.35 -13.29 2.48
CA LEU A 121 1.36 -14.28 2.92
C LEU A 121 2.04 -15.44 3.65
N MET A 122 3.13 -15.97 3.09
CA MET A 122 3.86 -17.09 3.68
C MET A 122 4.47 -16.75 5.05
N GLU A 123 5.01 -15.55 5.20
CA GLU A 123 5.52 -15.01 6.46
C GLU A 123 4.42 -15.02 7.54
N ASN A 124 3.22 -14.52 7.21
CA ASN A 124 2.09 -14.51 8.14
C ASN A 124 1.55 -15.91 8.45
N ILE A 125 1.53 -16.82 7.46
CA ILE A 125 1.18 -18.23 7.69
C ILE A 125 2.18 -18.89 8.65
N ARG A 126 3.48 -18.67 8.46
CA ARG A 126 4.54 -19.19 9.32
C ARG A 126 4.46 -18.64 10.75
N ARG A 127 4.04 -17.38 10.93
CA ARG A 127 3.75 -16.80 12.26
C ARG A 127 2.56 -17.45 12.95
N CYS A 128 1.60 -17.96 12.19
CA CYS A 128 0.45 -18.65 12.75
C CYS A 128 0.75 -20.09 13.17
N ILE A 129 1.86 -20.68 12.75
CA ILE A 129 2.19 -22.06 13.09
C ILE A 129 3.19 -22.04 14.25
N GLY A 130 2.70 -22.41 15.43
CA GLY A 130 3.50 -22.55 16.64
C GLY A 130 4.14 -23.93 16.74
N LEU A 131 5.31 -23.98 17.34
CA LEU A 131 6.01 -25.18 17.76
C LEU A 131 6.21 -25.09 19.27
N ARG A 132 5.56 -25.98 20.00
CA ARG A 132 5.71 -26.13 21.44
C ARG A 132 6.80 -27.16 21.71
N VAL A 133 7.97 -26.71 22.13
CA VAL A 133 9.10 -27.56 22.50
C VAL A 133 9.03 -27.81 24.00
N ARG A 134 9.09 -29.08 24.41
CA ARG A 134 9.15 -29.49 25.81
C ARG A 134 10.51 -30.11 26.07
N GLU A 135 11.31 -29.42 26.88
CA GLU A 135 12.64 -29.89 27.28
C GLU A 135 12.66 -30.12 28.78
N VAL A 136 13.08 -31.30 29.21
CA VAL A 136 13.34 -31.57 30.62
C VAL A 136 14.83 -31.33 30.86
N LYS A 137 15.14 -30.38 31.75
CA LYS A 137 16.53 -30.05 32.11
C LYS A 137 16.78 -30.33 33.58
N ASP A 138 17.94 -30.92 33.86
CA ASP A 138 18.49 -31.03 35.21
C ASP A 138 19.09 -29.68 35.62
N ILE A 139 18.54 -29.06 36.67
CA ILE A 139 18.99 -27.75 37.16
C ILE A 139 19.32 -27.81 38.66
N TYR A 140 20.23 -26.93 39.08
CA TYR A 140 20.38 -26.52 40.48
C TYR A 140 19.66 -25.18 40.65
N GLU A 141 18.66 -25.10 41.51
CA GLU A 141 17.89 -23.88 41.78
C GLU A 141 17.96 -23.56 43.27
N GLY A 142 18.31 -22.33 43.60
CA GLY A 142 18.44 -21.91 45.00
C GLY A 142 18.83 -20.45 45.14
N GLU A 143 18.69 -19.95 46.36
CA GLU A 143 19.22 -18.65 46.76
C GLU A 143 20.72 -18.74 46.99
N VAL A 144 21.48 -17.78 46.47
CA VAL A 144 22.92 -17.69 46.63
C VAL A 144 23.26 -17.24 48.05
N THR A 145 23.98 -18.07 48.81
CA THR A 145 24.43 -17.75 50.17
C THR A 145 25.88 -17.26 50.23
N GLU A 146 26.71 -17.74 49.31
CA GLU A 146 28.13 -17.37 49.22
C GLU A 146 28.60 -17.48 47.78
N ILE A 147 29.53 -16.60 47.40
CA ILE A 147 30.26 -16.64 46.12
C ILE A 147 31.73 -16.45 46.50
N THR A 148 32.54 -17.49 46.36
CA THR A 148 33.95 -17.45 46.77
C THR A 148 34.85 -17.97 45.64
N PRO A 149 35.58 -17.09 44.94
CA PRO A 149 36.61 -17.50 44.01
C PRO A 149 37.79 -18.14 44.76
N VAL A 150 38.27 -19.29 44.28
CA VAL A 150 39.45 -19.98 44.83
C VAL A 150 40.62 -19.78 43.87
N GLU A 151 41.60 -19.00 44.30
CA GLU A 151 42.86 -18.76 43.59
C GLU A 151 43.92 -19.78 44.03
N SER A 152 44.80 -20.20 43.11
CA SER A 152 45.95 -21.02 43.45
C SER A 152 47.24 -20.22 43.37
N ASP A 153 48.07 -20.31 44.40
CA ASP A 153 49.42 -19.76 44.41
C ASP A 153 50.37 -20.66 43.59
N HIS A 154 50.66 -20.26 42.36
CA HIS A 154 51.83 -20.79 41.66
C HIS A 154 53.05 -19.95 42.05
N ALA A 155 53.97 -20.57 42.78
CA ALA A 155 55.15 -19.94 43.39
C ALA A 155 56.26 -19.48 42.42
N MET A 156 55.96 -19.08 41.18
CA MET A 156 56.95 -18.57 40.20
C MET A 156 56.29 -17.72 39.09
N SER A 157 55.76 -16.53 39.41
CA SER A 157 55.79 -15.30 38.57
C SER A 157 54.70 -14.30 39.01
N SER A 158 55.11 -13.09 39.39
CA SER A 158 54.32 -12.12 40.14
C SER A 158 53.30 -11.28 39.34
N TYR A 159 52.60 -11.82 38.33
CA TYR A 159 51.66 -10.99 37.56
C TYR A 159 50.35 -11.62 37.04
N GLU A 160 50.00 -12.87 37.36
CA GLU A 160 48.70 -13.42 36.93
C GLU A 160 48.11 -14.38 37.98
N THR A 161 47.19 -13.89 38.83
CA THR A 161 46.36 -14.75 39.68
C THR A 161 45.33 -15.45 38.79
N ARG A 162 45.49 -16.76 38.59
CA ARG A 162 44.52 -17.58 37.86
C ARG A 162 43.52 -18.21 38.82
N LEU A 163 42.24 -17.92 38.58
CA LEU A 163 41.11 -18.55 39.25
C LEU A 163 41.08 -20.05 38.92
N THR A 164 41.08 -20.91 39.95
CA THR A 164 41.06 -22.37 39.76
C THR A 164 39.68 -22.97 39.87
N ASN A 165 38.85 -22.50 40.79
CA ASN A 165 37.45 -22.92 40.93
C ASN A 165 36.61 -21.79 41.56
N LEU A 166 35.32 -21.78 41.30
CA LEU A 166 34.35 -20.90 41.95
C LEU A 166 33.50 -21.73 42.93
N THR A 167 33.50 -21.40 44.22
CA THR A 167 32.61 -22.05 45.19
C THR A 167 31.36 -21.20 45.37
N VAL A 168 30.19 -21.78 45.15
CA VAL A 168 28.88 -21.11 45.30
C VAL A 168 27.99 -21.92 46.23
N GLY A 169 27.48 -21.29 47.28
CA GLY A 169 26.48 -21.89 48.16
C GLY A 169 25.07 -21.60 47.67
N LEU A 170 24.23 -22.63 47.58
CA LEU A 170 22.82 -22.52 47.23
C LEU A 170 21.92 -23.00 48.38
N ARG A 171 20.88 -22.23 48.68
CA ARG A 171 19.89 -22.49 49.74
C ARG A 171 18.47 -22.62 49.18
N THR A 172 17.74 -23.58 49.73
CA THR A 172 16.30 -23.80 49.50
C THR A 172 15.60 -24.02 50.83
N THR A 173 14.27 -24.14 50.83
CA THR A 173 13.52 -24.46 52.07
C THR A 173 13.89 -25.82 52.68
N LYS A 174 14.41 -26.78 51.88
CA LYS A 174 14.75 -28.12 52.36
C LYS A 174 16.19 -28.25 52.85
N GLY A 175 17.11 -27.41 52.36
CA GLY A 175 18.52 -27.53 52.72
C GLY A 175 19.43 -26.55 51.97
N CYS A 176 20.70 -26.54 52.38
CA CYS A 176 21.78 -25.76 51.79
C CYS A 176 22.85 -26.70 51.23
N THR A 177 23.47 -26.36 50.10
CA THR A 177 24.56 -27.14 49.50
C THR A 177 25.57 -26.21 48.84
N GLN A 178 26.85 -26.52 49.00
CA GLN A 178 27.96 -25.83 48.33
C GLN A 178 28.30 -26.56 47.02
N LEU A 179 28.39 -25.80 45.94
CA LEU A 179 28.75 -26.26 44.60
C LEU A 179 30.10 -25.70 44.22
N LYS A 180 30.96 -26.55 43.65
CA LYS A 180 32.20 -26.13 42.98
C LYS A 180 31.93 -26.03 41.49
N LEU A 181 32.05 -24.82 40.96
CA LEU A 181 31.78 -24.45 39.59
C LEU A 181 33.08 -24.12 38.85
N ASP A 182 33.04 -24.22 37.54
CA ASP A 182 34.15 -23.86 36.66
C ASP A 182 34.46 -22.35 36.75
N PRO A 183 35.75 -21.93 36.72
CA PRO A 183 36.14 -20.52 36.77
C PRO A 183 35.48 -19.63 35.71
N THR A 184 35.15 -20.17 34.53
CA THR A 184 34.49 -19.41 33.45
C THR A 184 33.11 -18.89 33.84
N LEU A 185 32.45 -19.52 34.82
CA LEU A 185 31.16 -19.06 35.32
C LEU A 185 31.29 -17.81 36.19
N TYR A 186 32.47 -17.51 36.73
CA TYR A 186 32.70 -16.29 37.52
C TYR A 186 32.41 -15.03 36.70
N ASP A 187 32.83 -15.01 35.43
CA ASP A 187 32.54 -13.90 34.51
C ASP A 187 31.04 -13.73 34.27
N VAL A 188 30.28 -14.84 34.25
CA VAL A 188 28.82 -14.82 34.08
C VAL A 188 28.14 -14.21 35.31
N PHE A 189 28.59 -14.55 36.51
CA PHE A 189 28.08 -13.96 37.76
C PHE A 189 28.33 -12.45 37.80
N LEU A 190 29.51 -11.99 37.37
CA LEU A 190 29.85 -10.57 37.25
C LEU A 190 28.99 -9.87 36.19
N GLN A 191 28.83 -10.46 35.00
CA GLN A 191 28.03 -9.90 33.91
C GLN A 191 26.55 -9.79 34.27
N GLN A 192 25.99 -10.79 34.94
CA GLN A 192 24.59 -10.80 35.38
C GLN A 192 24.36 -10.06 36.70
N ARG A 193 25.42 -9.55 37.35
CA ARG A 193 25.39 -8.89 38.65
C ARG A 193 24.65 -9.75 39.69
N ILE A 194 25.10 -11.00 39.81
CA ILE A 194 24.56 -11.95 40.79
C ILE A 194 25.22 -11.68 42.13
N GLU A 195 24.40 -11.43 43.14
CA GLU A 195 24.83 -11.14 44.51
C GLU A 195 24.32 -12.20 45.49
N VAL A 196 24.85 -12.16 46.72
CA VAL A 196 24.34 -12.97 47.82
C VAL A 196 22.92 -12.50 48.17
N GLY A 197 21.99 -13.46 48.28
CA GLY A 197 20.56 -13.21 48.45
C GLY A 197 19.75 -13.28 47.15
N ASP A 198 20.38 -13.47 45.98
CA ASP A 198 19.67 -13.70 44.73
C ASP A 198 19.24 -15.16 44.56
N VAL A 199 18.06 -15.38 43.98
CA VAL A 199 17.62 -16.69 43.52
C VAL A 199 18.12 -16.92 42.10
N ILE A 200 18.89 -17.99 41.90
CA ILE A 200 19.44 -18.36 40.60
C ILE A 200 19.08 -19.80 40.23
N TYR A 201 19.20 -20.11 38.94
CA TYR A 201 19.30 -21.51 38.51
C TYR A 201 20.50 -21.74 37.60
N ILE A 202 21.10 -22.93 37.73
CA ILE A 202 22.27 -23.39 37.00
C ILE A 202 21.90 -24.66 36.24
N GLU A 203 22.06 -24.65 34.92
CA GLU A 203 21.83 -25.81 34.08
C GLU A 203 23.03 -26.78 34.13
N THR A 204 22.78 -28.06 34.43
CA THR A 204 23.85 -29.05 34.64
C THR A 204 24.65 -29.35 33.36
N ASN A 205 23.99 -29.34 32.20
CA ASN A 205 24.62 -29.74 30.93
C ASN A 205 25.31 -28.58 30.20
N SER A 206 24.78 -27.36 30.32
CA SER A 206 25.28 -26.19 29.60
C SER A 206 26.17 -25.29 30.46
N GLY A 207 26.11 -25.45 31.79
CA GLY A 207 26.73 -24.51 32.73
C GLY A 207 26.07 -23.13 32.73
N ALA A 208 24.97 -22.93 31.99
CA ALA A 208 24.32 -21.63 31.90
C ALA A 208 23.68 -21.26 33.24
N VAL A 209 24.02 -20.08 33.74
CA VAL A 209 23.49 -19.50 34.98
C VAL A 209 22.50 -18.40 34.63
N LYS A 210 21.36 -18.34 35.31
CA LYS A 210 20.42 -17.22 35.21
C LYS A 210 19.94 -16.74 36.57
N ARG A 211 19.98 -15.42 36.78
CA ARG A 211 19.33 -14.71 37.89
C ARG A 211 17.81 -14.68 37.69
N VAL A 212 17.06 -15.17 38.67
CA VAL A 212 15.58 -15.16 38.69
C VAL A 212 15.06 -13.89 39.37
N GLY A 213 15.73 -13.43 40.43
CA GLY A 213 15.38 -12.22 41.17
C GLY A 213 15.93 -12.26 42.59
N ARG A 214 15.65 -11.24 43.40
CA ARG A 214 16.13 -11.18 44.78
C ARG A 214 15.22 -11.96 45.72
N CYS A 215 15.76 -12.65 46.71
CA CYS A 215 14.96 -13.42 47.66
C CYS A 215 14.08 -12.49 48.51
N ASP A 216 12.80 -12.83 48.67
CA ASP A 216 11.80 -12.07 49.43
C ASP A 216 12.16 -11.87 50.92
N VAL A 217 13.03 -12.72 51.48
CA VAL A 217 13.61 -12.54 52.83
C VAL A 217 14.35 -11.20 52.98
N TYR A 218 14.86 -10.65 51.89
CA TYR A 218 15.59 -9.38 51.86
C TYR A 218 14.70 -8.19 51.46
N ALA A 219 13.40 -8.39 51.26
CA ALA A 219 12.45 -7.30 51.03
C ALA A 219 12.27 -6.49 52.32
N THR A 220 13.06 -5.44 52.51
CA THR A 220 12.84 -4.48 53.61
C THR A 220 11.80 -3.44 53.19
N GLU A 221 10.99 -2.95 54.14
CA GLU A 221 9.96 -1.91 53.88
C GLU A 221 10.56 -0.56 53.41
N THR A 222 11.89 -0.42 53.44
CA THR A 222 12.63 0.81 53.16
C THR A 222 13.34 0.83 51.80
N ASP A 223 13.22 -0.23 50.99
CA ASP A 223 13.94 -0.31 49.72
C ASP A 223 13.20 0.46 48.61
N LEU A 224 13.80 1.56 48.14
CA LEU A 224 13.29 2.39 47.03
C LEU A 224 13.67 1.80 45.65
N GLU A 225 14.43 0.70 45.62
CA GLU A 225 14.90 0.04 44.41
C GLU A 225 13.86 -0.95 43.86
N ALA A 226 13.62 -0.87 42.55
CA ALA A 226 12.62 -1.69 41.85
C ALA A 226 13.18 -3.08 41.48
N GLU A 227 13.69 -3.84 42.45
CA GLU A 227 14.10 -5.23 42.23
C GLU A 227 12.91 -6.20 42.23
N GLU A 228 12.96 -7.25 41.41
CA GLU A 228 11.93 -8.29 41.36
C GLU A 228 12.17 -9.30 42.49
N PHE A 229 11.33 -9.26 43.52
CA PHE A 229 11.41 -10.17 44.65
C PHE A 229 10.74 -11.52 44.35
N VAL A 230 11.46 -12.61 44.62
CA VAL A 230 11.10 -13.99 44.32
C VAL A 230 11.14 -14.80 45.62
N PRO A 231 10.15 -15.67 45.87
CA PRO A 231 10.14 -16.49 47.08
C PRO A 231 11.27 -17.52 47.07
N LEU A 232 11.75 -17.86 48.27
CA LEU A 232 12.74 -18.93 48.45
C LEU A 232 12.26 -20.23 47.78
N PRO A 233 13.08 -20.86 46.90
CA PRO A 233 12.65 -22.05 46.19
C PRO A 233 12.32 -23.22 47.12
N LYS A 234 11.19 -23.87 46.85
CA LYS A 234 10.73 -25.06 47.56
C LYS A 234 11.24 -26.32 46.88
N GLY A 235 11.60 -27.33 47.68
CA GLY A 235 12.09 -28.61 47.18
C GLY A 235 13.59 -28.78 47.33
N GLU A 236 14.15 -29.75 46.62
CA GLU A 236 15.60 -30.00 46.61
C GLU A 236 16.31 -29.01 45.68
N ILE A 237 17.58 -28.72 45.97
CA ILE A 237 18.40 -27.79 45.17
C ILE A 237 18.58 -28.35 43.76
N ARG A 238 18.93 -29.64 43.63
CA ARG A 238 18.98 -30.33 42.34
C ARG A 238 17.60 -30.86 42.00
N LYS A 239 17.02 -30.44 40.87
CA LYS A 239 15.73 -30.92 40.41
C LYS A 239 15.63 -30.96 38.89
N GLN A 240 14.75 -31.81 38.39
CA GLN A 240 14.32 -31.80 36.99
C GLN A 240 13.21 -30.78 36.82
N LYS A 241 13.42 -29.83 35.90
CA LYS A 241 12.43 -28.82 35.55
C LYS A 241 12.08 -28.94 34.07
N GLU A 242 10.79 -29.06 33.79
CA GLU A 242 10.27 -29.03 32.43
C GLU A 242 10.19 -27.56 31.97
N PHE A 243 10.89 -27.26 30.88
CA PHE A 243 10.82 -26.00 30.17
C PHE A 243 9.95 -26.17 28.95
N VAL A 244 8.85 -25.42 28.90
CA VAL A 244 7.97 -25.36 27.73
C VAL A 244 8.23 -24.06 27.00
N GLN A 245 8.81 -24.14 25.80
CA GLN A 245 9.07 -23.00 24.96
C GLN A 245 8.15 -23.04 23.73
N ASP A 246 7.39 -21.97 23.54
CA ASP A 246 6.55 -21.77 22.35
C ASP A 246 7.31 -20.87 21.37
N VAL A 247 7.60 -21.39 20.17
CA VAL A 247 8.31 -20.67 19.10
C VAL A 247 7.50 -20.77 17.81
N THR A 248 7.43 -19.72 16.99
CA THR A 248 6.76 -19.84 15.68
C THR A 248 7.71 -20.35 14.60
N LEU A 249 7.18 -20.96 13.54
CA LEU A 249 8.02 -21.34 12.39
C LEU A 249 8.70 -20.13 11.74
N HIS A 250 8.06 -18.95 11.80
CA HIS A 250 8.66 -17.72 11.30
C HIS A 250 9.89 -17.28 12.12
N ASP A 251 9.85 -17.46 13.44
CA ASP A 251 10.98 -17.13 14.30
C ASP A 251 12.18 -18.04 13.99
N LEU A 252 11.92 -19.33 13.77
CA LEU A 252 12.93 -20.29 13.32
C LEU A 252 13.49 -19.93 11.94
N ASP A 253 12.62 -19.61 10.97
CA ASP A 253 13.05 -19.21 9.63
C ASP A 253 13.95 -17.95 9.70
N THR A 254 13.58 -16.96 10.53
CA THR A 254 14.31 -15.70 10.68
C THR A 254 15.64 -15.89 11.39
N ALA A 255 15.68 -16.69 12.47
CA ALA A 255 16.89 -16.99 13.22
C ALA A 255 17.94 -17.71 12.34
N ASN A 256 17.50 -18.60 11.45
CA ASN A 256 18.40 -19.29 10.52
C ASN A 256 18.78 -18.42 9.30
N ALA A 257 17.91 -17.51 8.86
CA ALA A 257 18.20 -16.62 7.73
C ALA A 257 19.17 -15.49 8.11
N LYS A 258 19.14 -15.03 9.37
CA LYS A 258 20.03 -14.02 9.94
C LYS A 258 20.59 -14.54 11.25
N PRO A 259 21.69 -15.31 11.24
CA PRO A 259 22.29 -15.80 12.48
C PRO A 259 22.77 -14.61 13.33
N SER A 260 22.03 -14.31 14.39
CA SER A 260 22.25 -13.15 15.28
C SER A 260 23.48 -13.27 16.18
N GLY A 261 24.38 -14.23 15.93
CA GLY A 261 25.46 -14.63 16.85
C GLY A 261 26.88 -14.54 16.29
N GLY A 262 27.09 -13.98 15.10
CA GLY A 262 28.45 -13.77 14.57
C GLY A 262 29.15 -12.60 15.26
N GLN A 263 30.27 -12.84 15.95
CA GLN A 263 31.17 -11.81 16.53
C GLN A 263 31.89 -10.96 15.46
N ASP A 264 31.47 -11.03 14.20
CA ASP A 264 32.09 -10.28 13.12
C ASP A 264 31.62 -8.82 13.10
N VAL A 265 32.58 -7.91 12.94
CA VAL A 265 32.38 -6.45 12.83
C VAL A 265 31.32 -6.10 11.77
N LEU A 266 31.20 -6.91 10.72
CA LEU A 266 30.20 -6.76 9.67
C LEU A 266 28.77 -7.02 10.17
N THR A 267 28.59 -7.96 11.09
CA THR A 267 27.29 -8.30 11.70
C THR A 267 26.82 -7.20 12.64
N LEU A 268 27.75 -6.59 13.39
CA LEU A 268 27.49 -5.41 14.23
C LEU A 268 27.12 -4.18 13.37
N MET A 269 27.81 -3.96 12.24
CA MET A 269 27.44 -2.90 11.29
C MET A 269 26.08 -3.15 10.62
N ALA A 270 25.75 -4.40 10.32
CA ALA A 270 24.45 -4.78 9.75
C ALA A 270 23.29 -4.61 10.74
N GLN A 271 23.55 -4.68 12.05
CA GLN A 271 22.55 -4.39 13.10
C GLN A 271 22.31 -2.88 13.29
N LEU A 272 23.30 -2.03 13.00
CA LEU A 272 23.18 -0.57 13.06
C LEU A 272 22.45 0.02 11.83
N ILE A 273 22.46 -0.68 10.69
CA ILE A 273 21.71 -0.29 9.49
C ILE A 273 20.32 -0.93 9.56
N LYS A 274 19.26 -0.12 9.40
CA LYS A 274 17.87 -0.61 9.41
C LYS A 274 17.73 -1.83 8.47
N PRO A 275 17.41 -3.03 8.99
CA PRO A 275 17.44 -4.24 8.18
C PRO A 275 16.35 -4.16 7.12
N LYS A 276 16.73 -4.27 5.84
CA LYS A 276 15.76 -4.46 4.76
C LYS A 276 15.02 -5.78 4.96
N LYS A 277 13.74 -5.83 4.56
CA LYS A 277 13.01 -7.10 4.48
C LYS A 277 13.67 -7.97 3.40
N THR A 278 14.22 -9.11 3.81
CA THR A 278 14.86 -10.08 2.92
C THR A 278 13.92 -11.26 2.74
N GLU A 279 13.66 -11.65 1.49
CA GLU A 279 12.89 -12.87 1.19
C GLU A 279 13.62 -14.10 1.76
N ILE A 280 12.89 -14.99 2.44
CA ILE A 280 13.45 -16.25 2.92
C ILE A 280 13.41 -17.27 1.79
N THR A 281 14.55 -17.92 1.53
CA THR A 281 14.63 -18.91 0.46
C THR A 281 13.84 -20.17 0.78
N GLU A 282 13.25 -20.78 -0.25
CA GLU A 282 12.48 -22.01 -0.10
C GLU A 282 13.34 -23.20 0.38
N ASN A 283 14.64 -23.19 0.07
CA ASN A 283 15.57 -24.22 0.54
C ASN A 283 15.75 -24.15 2.06
N LEU A 284 15.90 -22.94 2.63
CA LEU A 284 15.97 -22.76 4.07
C LEU A 284 14.70 -23.26 4.76
N ARG A 285 13.52 -22.93 4.21
CA ARG A 285 12.24 -23.41 4.73
C ARG A 285 12.11 -24.93 4.72
N LYS A 286 12.63 -25.61 3.69
CA LYS A 286 12.66 -27.07 3.62
C LYS A 286 13.56 -27.67 4.69
N GLU A 287 14.72 -27.06 4.93
CA GLU A 287 15.65 -27.49 5.97
C GLU A 287 15.08 -27.30 7.39
N VAL A 288 14.46 -26.14 7.64
CA VAL A 288 13.74 -25.86 8.89
C VAL A 288 12.61 -26.87 9.08
N ASN A 289 11.78 -27.10 8.06
CA ASN A 289 10.69 -28.08 8.14
C ASN A 289 11.21 -29.50 8.41
N ALA A 290 12.31 -29.92 7.77
CA ALA A 290 12.92 -31.22 8.02
C ALA A 290 13.46 -31.34 9.46
N SER A 291 13.90 -30.24 10.06
CA SER A 291 14.36 -30.21 11.46
C SER A 291 13.19 -30.23 12.43
N VAL A 292 12.12 -29.49 12.14
CA VAL A 292 10.87 -29.49 12.92
C VAL A 292 10.22 -30.87 12.93
N ASN A 293 10.12 -31.52 11.77
CA ASN A 293 9.57 -32.87 11.67
C ASN A 293 10.37 -33.88 12.51
N ARG A 294 11.70 -33.77 12.54
CA ARG A 294 12.55 -34.60 13.40
C ARG A 294 12.22 -34.42 14.90
N TYR A 295 12.00 -33.19 15.36
CA TYR A 295 11.61 -32.95 16.76
C TYR A 295 10.21 -33.48 17.10
N ILE A 296 9.29 -33.46 16.13
CA ILE A 296 7.95 -34.03 16.27
C ILE A 296 8.03 -35.57 16.34
N GLU A 297 8.81 -36.20 15.46
CA GLU A 297 9.04 -37.65 15.44
C GLU A 297 9.71 -38.16 16.73
N GLN A 298 10.59 -37.34 17.33
CA GLN A 298 11.22 -37.63 18.62
C GLN A 298 10.31 -37.38 19.83
N GLY A 299 9.12 -36.77 19.64
CA GLY A 299 8.20 -36.42 20.72
C GLY A 299 8.67 -35.25 21.60
N ILE A 300 9.69 -34.50 21.17
CA ILE A 300 10.24 -33.34 21.89
C ILE A 300 9.40 -32.09 21.62
N ALA A 301 8.79 -32.00 20.43
CA ALA A 301 8.00 -30.85 20.02
C ALA A 301 6.61 -31.23 19.49
N GLU A 302 5.65 -30.34 19.72
CA GLU A 302 4.27 -30.45 19.24
C GLU A 302 3.92 -29.24 18.39
N LEU A 303 3.31 -29.45 17.22
CA LEU A 303 2.88 -28.37 16.35
C LEU A 303 1.50 -27.85 16.79
N VAL A 304 1.41 -26.55 17.02
CA VAL A 304 0.20 -25.85 17.47
C VAL A 304 -0.30 -24.96 16.32
N PRO A 305 -1.38 -25.35 15.63
CA PRO A 305 -1.96 -24.51 14.57
C PRO A 305 -2.65 -23.29 15.19
N GLY A 306 -2.25 -22.11 14.75
CA GLY A 306 -2.84 -20.84 15.13
C GLY A 306 -3.92 -20.35 14.18
N VAL A 307 -4.23 -19.06 14.29
CA VAL A 307 -5.29 -18.39 13.53
C VAL A 307 -4.69 -17.27 12.69
N LEU A 308 -4.86 -17.37 11.37
CA LEU A 308 -4.56 -16.32 10.40
C LEU A 308 -5.83 -15.51 10.14
N PHE A 309 -5.83 -14.24 10.54
CA PHE A 309 -6.95 -13.35 10.28
C PHE A 309 -6.60 -12.35 9.17
N ILE A 310 -7.34 -12.37 8.06
CA ILE A 310 -7.16 -11.44 6.93
C ILE A 310 -8.37 -10.50 6.85
N ASP A 311 -8.15 -9.24 7.20
CA ASP A 311 -9.17 -8.19 7.09
C ASP A 311 -9.25 -7.63 5.66
N GLU A 312 -10.42 -7.13 5.29
CA GLU A 312 -10.71 -6.56 3.95
C GLU A 312 -10.30 -7.50 2.80
N ALA A 313 -10.60 -8.80 2.92
CA ALA A 313 -10.14 -9.87 2.01
C ALA A 313 -10.45 -9.62 0.51
N HIS A 314 -11.48 -8.83 0.19
CA HIS A 314 -11.79 -8.39 -1.18
C HIS A 314 -10.68 -7.54 -1.84
N MET A 315 -9.67 -7.11 -1.07
CA MET A 315 -8.49 -6.40 -1.55
C MET A 315 -7.37 -7.34 -2.00
N LEU A 316 -7.48 -8.65 -1.80
CA LEU A 316 -6.56 -9.63 -2.38
C LEU A 316 -6.82 -9.82 -3.87
N ASP A 317 -5.78 -10.19 -4.61
CA ASP A 317 -5.86 -10.56 -6.02
C ASP A 317 -5.95 -12.08 -6.24
N MET A 318 -6.19 -12.48 -7.49
CA MET A 318 -6.33 -13.89 -7.87
C MET A 318 -5.08 -14.73 -7.53
N GLU A 319 -3.88 -14.15 -7.63
CA GLU A 319 -2.62 -14.83 -7.27
C GLU A 319 -2.59 -15.18 -5.78
N CYS A 320 -2.98 -14.24 -4.92
CA CYS A 320 -3.08 -14.44 -3.47
C CYS A 320 -4.13 -15.50 -3.12
N PHE A 321 -5.29 -15.49 -3.77
CA PHE A 321 -6.35 -16.48 -3.53
C PHE A 321 -5.92 -17.89 -3.96
N THR A 322 -5.25 -18.01 -5.11
CA THR A 322 -4.70 -19.30 -5.58
C THR A 322 -3.67 -19.84 -4.58
N TYR A 323 -2.84 -18.96 -4.02
CA TYR A 323 -1.88 -19.33 -2.99
C TYR A 323 -2.56 -19.79 -1.69
N LEU A 324 -3.55 -19.03 -1.21
CA LEU A 324 -4.33 -19.39 -0.01
C LEU A 324 -5.08 -20.71 -0.17
N HIS A 325 -5.60 -21.00 -1.37
CA HIS A 325 -6.27 -22.26 -1.67
C HIS A 325 -5.34 -23.46 -1.42
N ARG A 326 -4.10 -23.40 -1.91
CA ARG A 326 -3.07 -24.43 -1.67
C ARG A 326 -2.71 -24.55 -0.19
N VAL A 327 -2.69 -23.44 0.54
CA VAL A 327 -2.37 -23.43 1.97
C VAL A 327 -3.47 -24.13 2.76
N ILE A 328 -4.74 -23.83 2.49
CA ILE A 328 -5.92 -24.43 3.17
C ILE A 328 -5.98 -25.96 2.98
N GLU A 329 -5.46 -26.48 1.87
CA GLU A 329 -5.37 -27.92 1.61
C GLU A 329 -4.25 -28.62 2.39
N SER A 330 -3.29 -27.87 2.93
CA SER A 330 -2.17 -28.43 3.68
C SER A 330 -2.63 -29.01 5.03
N SER A 331 -2.07 -30.16 5.42
CA SER A 331 -2.37 -30.84 6.68
C SER A 331 -2.02 -30.02 7.93
N PHE A 332 -1.07 -29.09 7.81
CA PHE A 332 -0.62 -28.20 8.90
C PHE A 332 -1.04 -26.75 8.68
N SER A 333 -2.09 -26.51 7.88
CA SER A 333 -2.61 -25.17 7.65
C SER A 333 -3.11 -24.56 8.97
N PRO A 334 -2.77 -23.29 9.26
CA PRO A 334 -3.46 -22.55 10.30
C PRO A 334 -4.94 -22.34 9.91
N ILE A 335 -5.74 -21.95 10.88
CA ILE A 335 -7.15 -21.60 10.67
C ILE A 335 -7.19 -20.26 9.96
N VAL A 336 -7.64 -20.26 8.70
CA VAL A 336 -7.75 -19.03 7.90
C VAL A 336 -9.14 -18.42 8.10
N ILE A 337 -9.18 -17.22 8.68
CA ILE A 337 -10.39 -16.41 8.86
C ILE A 337 -10.27 -15.17 7.97
N LEU A 338 -11.10 -15.10 6.94
CA LEU A 338 -11.22 -13.95 6.06
C LEU A 338 -12.33 -13.03 6.56
N ALA A 339 -12.18 -11.72 6.47
CA ALA A 339 -13.24 -10.76 6.74
C ALA A 339 -13.49 -9.85 5.54
N THR A 340 -14.77 -9.55 5.28
CA THR A 340 -15.18 -8.65 4.20
C THR A 340 -16.38 -7.80 4.61
N ASN A 341 -16.38 -6.56 4.14
CA ASN A 341 -17.49 -5.62 4.26
C ASN A 341 -18.23 -5.41 2.93
N ARG A 342 -17.81 -6.09 1.85
CA ARG A 342 -18.41 -5.95 0.52
C ARG A 342 -19.34 -7.12 0.19
N GLY A 343 -20.46 -6.78 -0.45
CA GLY A 343 -21.39 -7.73 -1.06
C GLY A 343 -20.80 -8.30 -2.35
N PHE A 344 -21.10 -7.72 -3.51
CA PHE A 344 -20.41 -8.08 -4.76
C PHE A 344 -19.21 -7.17 -4.98
N SER A 345 -18.07 -7.75 -5.35
CA SER A 345 -16.86 -7.00 -5.68
C SER A 345 -16.10 -7.69 -6.80
N LYS A 346 -15.40 -6.90 -7.60
CA LYS A 346 -14.47 -7.39 -8.61
C LYS A 346 -13.28 -8.05 -7.92
N ILE A 347 -12.91 -9.26 -8.34
CA ILE A 347 -11.69 -9.93 -7.88
C ILE A 347 -10.50 -9.20 -8.51
N ARG A 348 -9.60 -8.66 -7.68
CA ARG A 348 -8.48 -7.86 -8.18
C ARG A 348 -7.56 -8.71 -9.08
N GLY A 349 -7.09 -8.10 -10.16
CA GLY A 349 -6.30 -8.78 -11.19
C GLY A 349 -7.14 -9.51 -12.25
N THR A 350 -8.47 -9.54 -12.12
CA THR A 350 -9.38 -10.14 -13.12
C THR A 350 -10.54 -9.20 -13.43
N GLU A 351 -11.29 -9.46 -14.49
CA GLU A 351 -12.56 -8.76 -14.80
C GLU A 351 -13.80 -9.39 -14.14
N ILE A 352 -13.61 -10.44 -13.34
CA ILE A 352 -14.71 -11.22 -12.77
C ILE A 352 -15.24 -10.54 -11.51
N VAL A 353 -16.54 -10.27 -11.49
CA VAL A 353 -17.26 -9.86 -10.28
C VAL A 353 -17.79 -11.11 -9.58
N SER A 354 -17.45 -11.25 -8.30
CA SER A 354 -17.88 -12.38 -7.48
C SER A 354 -18.45 -11.91 -6.15
N ALA A 355 -19.20 -12.80 -5.49
CA ALA A 355 -19.60 -12.58 -4.11
C ALA A 355 -18.35 -12.37 -3.25
N HIS A 356 -18.40 -11.33 -2.43
CA HIS A 356 -17.34 -10.88 -1.53
C HIS A 356 -16.01 -10.51 -2.19
N GLY A 357 -15.93 -10.48 -3.53
CA GLY A 357 -14.66 -10.34 -4.24
C GLY A 357 -13.73 -11.54 -4.09
N ILE A 358 -14.29 -12.73 -3.82
CA ILE A 358 -13.55 -13.98 -3.63
C ILE A 358 -13.87 -14.94 -4.79
N PRO A 359 -12.89 -15.68 -5.33
CA PRO A 359 -13.12 -16.72 -6.34
C PRO A 359 -14.15 -17.78 -5.90
N GLN A 360 -14.99 -18.25 -6.83
CA GLN A 360 -16.10 -19.16 -6.53
C GLN A 360 -15.64 -20.50 -5.95
N ASP A 361 -14.54 -21.04 -6.47
CA ASP A 361 -13.84 -22.24 -6.00
C ASP A 361 -13.42 -22.13 -4.53
N LEU A 362 -12.92 -20.97 -4.11
CA LEU A 362 -12.57 -20.72 -2.70
C LEU A 362 -13.83 -20.49 -1.85
N LEU A 363 -14.86 -19.81 -2.38
CA LEU A 363 -16.13 -19.58 -1.67
C LEU A 363 -16.82 -20.87 -1.24
N GLU A 364 -16.78 -21.92 -2.07
CA GLU A 364 -17.36 -23.23 -1.74
C GLU A 364 -16.68 -23.92 -0.54
N ARG A 365 -15.47 -23.49 -0.18
CA ARG A 365 -14.69 -23.99 0.96
C ARG A 365 -14.79 -23.12 2.21
N LEU A 366 -15.47 -21.97 2.11
CA LEU A 366 -15.61 -21.01 3.19
C LEU A 366 -16.89 -21.25 3.99
N LEU A 367 -16.74 -21.39 5.31
CA LEU A 367 -17.85 -21.30 6.25
C LEU A 367 -18.18 -19.82 6.46
N ILE A 368 -19.29 -19.37 5.84
CA ILE A 368 -19.68 -17.95 5.88
C ILE A 368 -20.50 -17.66 7.14
N VAL A 369 -19.97 -16.80 8.01
CA VAL A 369 -20.65 -16.27 9.19
C VAL A 369 -21.01 -14.82 8.93
N LYS A 370 -22.31 -14.54 8.90
CA LYS A 370 -22.84 -13.17 8.75
C LYS A 370 -22.77 -12.42 10.08
N THR A 371 -22.48 -11.12 10.02
CA THR A 371 -22.58 -10.18 11.13
C THR A 371 -23.58 -9.08 10.78
N LEU A 372 -24.38 -8.67 11.76
CA LEU A 372 -25.48 -7.72 11.54
C LEU A 372 -25.14 -6.34 12.13
N PRO A 373 -25.75 -5.24 11.66
CA PRO A 373 -25.68 -3.95 12.33
C PRO A 373 -26.20 -4.04 13.78
N TYR A 374 -25.59 -3.27 14.68
CA TYR A 374 -26.03 -3.18 16.08
C TYR A 374 -27.23 -2.26 16.24
N GLY A 375 -28.14 -2.61 17.16
CA GLY A 375 -29.22 -1.73 17.61
C GLY A 375 -28.72 -0.63 18.57
N LEU A 376 -29.52 0.41 18.80
CA LEU A 376 -29.17 1.53 19.67
C LEU A 376 -28.81 1.08 21.11
N GLN A 377 -29.59 0.16 21.68
CA GLN A 377 -29.35 -0.38 23.02
C GLN A 377 -28.04 -1.18 23.10
N GLU A 378 -27.71 -1.94 22.05
CA GLU A 378 -26.44 -2.65 21.97
C GLU A 378 -25.26 -1.68 21.85
N ILE A 379 -25.40 -0.63 21.03
CA ILE A 379 -24.39 0.43 20.89
C ILE A 379 -24.14 1.11 22.24
N LEU A 380 -25.19 1.44 22.99
CA LEU A 380 -25.07 2.06 24.32
C LEU A 380 -24.24 1.19 25.27
N GLU A 381 -24.55 -0.11 25.35
CA GLU A 381 -23.79 -1.04 26.20
C GLU A 381 -22.34 -1.24 25.69
N ILE A 382 -22.11 -1.23 24.37
CA ILE A 382 -20.75 -1.28 23.80
C ILE A 382 -19.95 -0.04 24.20
N VAL A 383 -20.51 1.16 24.05
CA VAL A 383 -19.85 2.43 24.42
C VAL A 383 -19.56 2.44 25.92
N LYS A 384 -20.48 1.94 26.75
CA LYS A 384 -20.31 1.82 28.20
C LYS A 384 -19.16 0.87 28.58
N ILE A 385 -19.06 -0.30 27.95
CA ILE A 385 -17.95 -1.23 28.17
C ILE A 385 -16.62 -0.60 27.74
N ARG A 386 -16.60 0.14 26.62
CA ARG A 386 -15.40 0.81 26.12
C ARG A 386 -14.98 1.99 27.00
N ALA A 387 -15.92 2.81 27.46
CA ALA A 387 -15.67 3.90 28.40
C ALA A 387 -15.02 3.35 29.69
N LYS A 388 -15.54 2.25 30.23
CA LYS A 388 -14.92 1.55 31.37
C LYS A 388 -13.51 1.03 31.06
N ALA A 389 -13.30 0.44 29.87
CA ALA A 389 -11.99 -0.08 29.47
C ALA A 389 -10.93 1.02 29.27
N GLU A 390 -11.36 2.22 28.88
CA GLU A 390 -10.50 3.41 28.68
C GLU A 390 -10.45 4.31 29.92
N ASN A 391 -11.05 3.89 31.04
CA ASN A 391 -11.18 4.64 32.29
C ASN A 391 -11.76 6.06 32.08
N VAL A 392 -12.80 6.16 31.25
CA VAL A 392 -13.54 7.40 30.99
C VAL A 392 -14.81 7.41 31.86
N ASN A 393 -14.87 8.32 32.83
CA ASN A 393 -16.09 8.58 33.60
C ASN A 393 -17.02 9.46 32.75
N ILE A 394 -18.23 8.98 32.48
CA ILE A 394 -19.20 9.62 31.59
C ILE A 394 -20.61 9.60 32.19
N THR A 395 -21.32 10.72 32.08
CA THR A 395 -22.71 10.80 32.56
C THR A 395 -23.64 9.94 31.70
N GLY A 396 -24.78 9.52 32.27
CA GLY A 396 -25.78 8.74 31.54
C GLY A 396 -26.32 9.43 30.27
N GLU A 397 -26.53 10.74 30.34
CA GLU A 397 -26.99 11.56 29.21
C GLU A 397 -25.94 11.66 28.09
N ALA A 398 -24.66 11.85 28.46
CA ALA A 398 -23.56 11.89 27.50
C ALA A 398 -23.35 10.52 26.82
N LEU A 399 -23.51 9.43 27.58
CA LEU A 399 -23.46 8.06 27.05
C LEU A 399 -24.58 7.81 26.03
N GLN A 400 -25.80 8.26 26.32
CA GLN A 400 -26.93 8.15 25.39
C GLN A 400 -26.71 8.97 24.12
N SER A 401 -26.20 10.21 24.25
CA SER A 401 -25.83 11.06 23.12
C SER A 401 -24.78 10.39 22.22
N LEU A 402 -23.72 9.81 22.79
CA LEU A 402 -22.73 9.03 22.03
C LEU A 402 -23.33 7.81 21.33
N ALA A 403 -24.28 7.12 21.96
CA ALA A 403 -24.96 5.99 21.34
C ALA A 403 -25.81 6.41 20.14
N GLU A 404 -26.53 7.53 20.24
CA GLU A 404 -27.30 8.11 19.14
C GLU A 404 -26.39 8.56 17.99
N ILE A 405 -25.25 9.18 18.29
CA ILE A 405 -24.21 9.51 17.32
C ILE A 405 -23.70 8.24 16.64
N GLY A 406 -23.46 7.17 17.40
CA GLY A 406 -23.01 5.88 16.89
C GLY A 406 -24.01 5.22 15.94
N TYR A 407 -25.30 5.34 16.25
CA TYR A 407 -26.40 4.84 15.42
C TYR A 407 -26.59 5.64 14.13
N ARG A 408 -26.48 6.97 14.18
CA ARG A 408 -26.62 7.85 13.00
C ARG A 408 -25.40 7.84 12.08
N ALA A 409 -24.20 7.97 12.66
CA ALA A 409 -22.93 8.08 11.94
C ALA A 409 -22.26 6.71 11.79
N SER A 410 -21.53 6.26 12.82
CA SER A 410 -20.97 4.91 12.94
C SER A 410 -20.49 4.62 14.37
N LEU A 411 -20.52 3.35 14.78
CA LEU A 411 -19.98 2.91 16.08
C LEU A 411 -18.51 3.29 16.27
N ARG A 412 -17.69 3.16 15.21
CA ARG A 412 -16.26 3.50 15.28
C ARG A 412 -16.05 4.98 15.60
N TYR A 413 -16.84 5.86 14.99
CA TYR A 413 -16.77 7.29 15.24
C TYR A 413 -17.20 7.63 16.67
N ALA A 414 -18.30 7.07 17.17
CA ALA A 414 -18.75 7.28 18.55
C ALA A 414 -17.68 6.85 19.58
N LEU A 415 -17.01 5.71 19.36
CA LEU A 415 -15.92 5.27 20.23
C LEU A 415 -14.70 6.18 20.16
N GLN A 416 -14.38 6.75 18.99
CA GLN A 416 -13.28 7.71 18.83
C GLN A 416 -13.52 9.02 19.56
N LEU A 417 -14.76 9.42 19.80
CA LEU A 417 -15.10 10.64 20.54
C LEU A 417 -14.88 10.50 22.06
N LEU A 418 -14.81 9.28 22.61
CA LEU A 418 -14.62 9.08 24.06
C LEU A 418 -13.37 9.76 24.61
N THR A 419 -12.22 9.60 23.94
CA THR A 419 -10.95 10.17 24.39
C THR A 419 -10.91 11.70 24.23
N PRO A 420 -11.26 12.30 23.08
CA PRO A 420 -11.42 13.75 22.94
C PRO A 420 -12.37 14.36 23.96
N SER A 421 -13.54 13.75 24.22
CA SER A 421 -14.50 14.26 25.19
C SER A 421 -13.96 14.22 26.62
N ARG A 422 -13.15 13.21 26.96
CA ARG A 422 -12.42 13.17 28.25
C ARG A 422 -11.44 14.34 28.36
N ILE A 423 -10.63 14.56 27.33
CA ILE A 423 -9.63 15.65 27.32
C ILE A 423 -10.31 17.01 27.45
N LEU A 424 -11.41 17.26 26.73
CA LEU A 424 -12.16 18.52 26.85
C LEU A 424 -12.77 18.70 28.24
N SER A 425 -13.30 17.64 28.84
CA SER A 425 -13.82 17.67 30.22
C SER A 425 -12.70 18.01 31.23
N GLU A 426 -11.53 17.37 31.11
CA GLU A 426 -10.36 17.65 31.95
C GLU A 426 -9.86 19.09 31.80
N LEU A 427 -9.83 19.63 30.57
CA LEU A 427 -9.49 21.03 30.30
C LEU A 427 -10.48 22.01 30.92
N ASN A 428 -11.75 21.63 31.00
CA ASN A 428 -12.81 22.39 31.67
C ASN A 428 -12.81 22.19 33.20
N GLY A 429 -11.80 21.51 33.76
CA GLY A 429 -11.66 21.24 35.20
C GLY A 429 -12.66 20.22 35.75
N LYS A 430 -13.35 19.47 34.88
CA LYS A 430 -14.31 18.44 35.25
C LYS A 430 -13.64 17.06 35.27
N ARG A 431 -14.15 16.16 36.12
CA ARG A 431 -13.69 14.76 36.23
C ARG A 431 -14.59 13.76 35.50
N GLU A 432 -15.73 14.22 35.01
CA GLU A 432 -16.75 13.41 34.36
C GLU A 432 -17.16 14.09 33.05
N VAL A 433 -17.27 13.30 31.98
CA VAL A 433 -17.65 13.77 30.65
C VAL A 433 -19.14 14.08 30.62
N SER A 434 -19.47 15.34 30.31
CA SER A 434 -20.83 15.83 30.17
C SER A 434 -21.29 15.84 28.70
N ILE A 435 -22.59 16.02 28.47
CA ILE A 435 -23.16 16.08 27.12
C ILE A 435 -22.58 17.24 26.29
N GLY A 436 -22.26 18.37 26.94
CA GLY A 436 -21.62 19.51 26.30
C GLY A 436 -20.25 19.16 25.73
N ASP A 437 -19.43 18.42 26.48
CA ASP A 437 -18.09 18.02 26.06
C ASP A 437 -18.14 17.06 24.84
N VAL A 438 -19.18 16.21 24.77
CA VAL A 438 -19.44 15.33 23.61
C VAL A 438 -19.83 16.15 22.37
N HIS A 439 -20.73 17.12 22.51
CA HIS A 439 -21.11 17.98 21.40
C HIS A 439 -19.96 18.87 20.91
N ASP A 440 -19.14 19.38 21.83
CA ASP A 440 -17.97 20.16 21.45
C ASP A 440 -16.92 19.29 20.75
N SER A 441 -16.75 18.04 21.19
CA SER A 441 -15.93 17.05 20.48
C SER A 441 -16.48 16.78 19.07
N GLN A 442 -17.80 16.64 18.92
CA GLN A 442 -18.45 16.41 17.63
C GLN A 442 -18.28 17.59 16.67
N LYS A 443 -18.29 18.84 17.17
CA LYS A 443 -18.03 20.04 16.36
C LYS A 443 -16.59 20.07 15.85
N LEU A 444 -15.63 19.68 16.69
CA LEU A 444 -14.21 19.69 16.32
C LEU A 444 -13.84 18.53 15.38
N PHE A 445 -14.44 17.36 15.60
CA PHE A 445 -14.13 16.14 14.86
C PHE A 445 -15.37 15.67 14.12
N ILE A 446 -15.61 16.18 12.91
CA ILE A 446 -16.75 15.78 12.08
C ILE A 446 -16.65 14.31 11.60
N ASP A 447 -17.78 13.65 11.38
CA ASP A 447 -17.80 12.30 10.83
C ASP A 447 -17.63 12.28 9.30
N ALA A 448 -17.32 11.11 8.74
CA ALA A 448 -17.06 10.96 7.31
C ALA A 448 -18.25 11.36 6.42
N LYS A 449 -19.51 11.16 6.86
CA LYS A 449 -20.69 11.53 6.07
C LYS A 449 -20.86 13.05 6.06
N THR A 450 -20.73 13.71 7.22
CA THR A 450 -20.82 15.17 7.32
C THR A 450 -19.68 15.85 6.57
N SER A 451 -18.45 15.34 6.69
CA SER A 451 -17.30 15.84 5.93
C SER A 451 -17.57 15.75 4.42
N ALA A 452 -18.02 14.60 3.91
CA ALA A 452 -18.35 14.47 2.50
C ALA A 452 -19.45 15.46 2.05
N ALA A 453 -20.47 15.68 2.89
CA ALA A 453 -21.56 16.61 2.62
C ALA A 453 -21.10 18.08 2.60
N GLU A 454 -20.36 18.54 3.62
CA GLU A 454 -19.89 19.93 3.73
C GLU A 454 -18.96 20.32 2.58
N TYR A 455 -18.01 19.44 2.23
CA TYR A 455 -17.08 19.71 1.13
C TYR A 455 -17.70 19.53 -0.27
N SER A 456 -18.83 18.83 -0.37
CA SER A 456 -19.65 18.84 -1.59
C SER A 456 -20.51 20.11 -1.73
N GLY A 457 -20.90 20.75 -0.63
CA GLY A 457 -21.68 21.99 -0.61
C GLY A 457 -20.84 23.26 -0.80
N PHE A 458 -19.64 23.31 -0.22
CA PHE A 458 -18.71 24.45 -0.33
C PHE A 458 -18.29 24.76 -1.77
N THR A 459 -18.33 23.75 -2.65
CA THR A 459 -18.05 23.89 -4.09
C THR A 459 -19.07 24.80 -4.81
N THR A 460 -20.24 25.04 -4.21
CA THR A 460 -21.34 25.84 -4.79
C THR A 460 -21.20 27.33 -4.47
N TYR A 461 -20.83 27.69 -3.24
CA TYR A 461 -20.67 29.11 -2.81
C TYR A 461 -19.42 29.78 -3.38
N PHE A 462 -18.33 29.04 -3.56
CA PHE A 462 -17.09 29.56 -4.14
C PHE A 462 -17.26 29.98 -5.61
N ARG A 463 -18.20 29.34 -6.34
CA ARG A 463 -18.57 29.73 -7.72
C ARG A 463 -19.24 31.11 -7.81
N MET A 464 -19.96 31.55 -6.77
CA MET A 464 -20.69 32.82 -6.78
C MET A 464 -19.77 34.02 -6.51
N TRP A 465 -18.75 33.86 -5.65
CA TRP A 465 -17.84 34.96 -5.30
C TRP A 465 -16.78 35.24 -6.40
N GLN A 466 -16.37 34.24 -7.17
CA GLN A 466 -15.43 34.42 -8.29
C GLN A 466 -16.05 35.15 -9.50
N GLN A 467 -17.37 35.11 -9.68
CA GLN A 467 -18.03 35.77 -10.83
C GLN A 467 -18.07 37.30 -10.69
N SER A 468 -18.18 37.85 -9.48
CA SER A 468 -18.30 39.31 -9.28
C SER A 468 -16.98 40.08 -9.34
N PHE A 469 -15.84 39.43 -9.04
CA PHE A 469 -14.52 40.10 -9.06
C PHE A 469 -13.85 40.05 -10.44
N ALA A 470 -14.12 39.01 -11.24
CA ALA A 470 -13.54 38.85 -12.58
C ALA A 470 -14.17 39.78 -13.64
N PHE A 471 -15.40 40.26 -13.41
CA PHE A 471 -16.15 41.04 -14.42
C PHE A 471 -15.66 42.50 -14.58
N ARG A 472 -14.96 43.08 -13.59
CA ARG A 472 -14.47 44.47 -13.66
C ARG A 472 -13.11 44.66 -14.32
N LEU A 473 -12.30 43.60 -14.45
CA LEU A 473 -10.93 43.69 -14.99
C LEU A 473 -10.81 43.27 -16.46
N TYR A 474 -11.85 42.66 -17.05
CA TYR A 474 -11.74 42.02 -18.38
C TYR A 474 -12.27 42.84 -19.57
N ASN A 475 -12.85 44.02 -19.36
CA ASN A 475 -13.38 44.85 -20.46
C ASN A 475 -12.35 45.77 -21.15
N CYS A 476 -11.08 45.71 -20.77
CA CYS A 476 -10.00 46.41 -21.49
C CYS A 476 -8.96 45.39 -21.98
N ALA A 477 -8.77 45.36 -23.30
CA ALA A 477 -7.75 44.62 -24.05
C ALA A 477 -8.01 43.12 -24.27
N ILE A 478 -8.55 42.79 -25.44
CA ILE A 478 -7.91 41.88 -26.42
C ILE A 478 -8.44 42.25 -27.81
N ILE A 479 -7.53 42.73 -28.66
CA ILE A 479 -7.71 42.92 -30.10
C ILE A 479 -7.65 41.53 -30.76
N ARG A 480 -8.69 41.13 -31.50
CA ARG A 480 -8.75 39.86 -32.25
C ARG A 480 -8.27 40.05 -33.69
N PRO A 481 -7.34 39.24 -34.22
CA PRO A 481 -7.19 39.10 -35.67
C PRO A 481 -8.24 38.09 -36.20
N ARG A 482 -8.96 38.50 -37.25
CA ARG A 482 -9.90 37.66 -38.01
C ARG A 482 -9.12 36.65 -38.87
N CYS A 483 -9.40 35.35 -38.73
CA CYS A 483 -9.03 34.36 -39.72
C CYS A 483 -10.30 33.75 -40.34
N CYS A 484 -10.51 34.02 -41.63
CA CYS A 484 -11.65 33.58 -42.42
C CYS A 484 -11.36 32.21 -43.04
N CYS A 485 -11.62 31.11 -42.32
CA CYS A 485 -11.87 29.78 -42.88
C CYS A 485 -12.24 28.82 -41.74
N SER A 486 -13.52 28.75 -41.37
CA SER A 486 -14.03 27.66 -40.52
C SER A 486 -15.32 27.13 -41.15
N SER A 487 -15.41 25.80 -41.24
CA SER A 487 -16.57 25.10 -41.78
C SER A 487 -17.83 25.46 -40.97
N ARG A 488 -19.02 25.42 -41.61
CA ARG A 488 -20.30 25.77 -40.97
C ARG A 488 -20.54 24.99 -39.66
N GLN A 489 -20.08 23.73 -39.61
CA GLN A 489 -20.11 22.87 -38.41
C GLN A 489 -19.22 23.36 -37.27
N LEU A 490 -18.00 23.86 -37.54
CA LEU A 490 -17.10 24.38 -36.50
C LEU A 490 -17.67 25.64 -35.84
N ARG A 491 -18.35 26.51 -36.60
CA ARG A 491 -19.02 27.70 -36.05
C ARG A 491 -20.20 27.36 -35.15
N GLU A 492 -20.93 26.29 -35.47
CA GLU A 492 -22.08 25.84 -34.69
C GLU A 492 -21.65 25.21 -33.35
N ILE A 493 -20.53 24.46 -33.35
CA ILE A 493 -19.88 23.94 -32.15
C ILE A 493 -19.30 25.07 -31.29
N GLU A 494 -18.66 26.07 -31.90
CA GLU A 494 -18.14 27.26 -31.22
C GLU A 494 -19.26 28.07 -30.54
N ASN A 495 -20.38 28.29 -31.23
CA ASN A 495 -21.55 28.98 -30.67
C ASN A 495 -22.18 28.22 -29.49
N ARG A 496 -22.28 26.88 -29.58
CA ARG A 496 -22.75 26.03 -28.46
C ARG A 496 -21.77 26.03 -27.29
N LEU A 497 -20.46 26.11 -27.56
CA LEU A 497 -19.44 26.15 -26.52
C LEU A 497 -19.34 27.52 -25.83
N PHE A 498 -19.68 28.66 -26.43
CA PHE A 498 -19.37 29.98 -25.85
C PHE A 498 -20.56 30.94 -25.61
N MET A 499 -21.81 30.47 -25.59
CA MET A 499 -23.02 31.32 -25.43
C MET A 499 -22.81 32.58 -24.56
N VAL A 500 -22.80 33.74 -25.23
CA VAL A 500 -22.90 35.08 -24.66
C VAL A 500 -24.38 35.33 -24.41
N ASN A 501 -24.80 35.43 -23.16
CA ASN A 501 -26.09 36.05 -22.86
C ASN A 501 -25.92 37.55 -23.06
N SER A 502 -26.49 38.06 -24.15
CA SER A 502 -26.77 39.47 -24.33
C SER A 502 -27.65 39.95 -23.19
N VAL A 503 -27.18 40.98 -22.49
CA VAL A 503 -27.96 41.75 -21.53
C VAL A 503 -29.05 42.47 -22.33
N GLU A 504 -30.30 42.08 -22.13
CA GLU A 504 -31.44 42.97 -22.35
C GLU A 504 -32.00 43.37 -20.99
N SER A 505 -32.15 44.68 -20.86
CA SER A 505 -32.64 45.44 -19.72
C SER A 505 -34.08 45.08 -19.34
N ALA A 506 -34.33 44.94 -18.03
CA ALA A 506 -35.62 45.31 -17.46
C ALA A 506 -35.41 45.71 -15.98
N CYS A 507 -35.79 46.95 -15.68
CA CYS A 507 -35.82 47.53 -14.36
C CYS A 507 -36.96 46.95 -13.49
N GLU A 508 -36.73 47.01 -12.17
CA GLU A 508 -37.66 47.21 -11.05
C GLU A 508 -39.16 46.87 -11.23
N SER A 509 -39.68 46.00 -10.37
CA SER A 509 -40.55 46.34 -9.21
C SER A 509 -41.54 45.21 -8.84
N ASP A 510 -41.87 45.19 -7.55
CA ASP A 510 -43.05 44.60 -6.90
C ASP A 510 -43.07 43.13 -6.46
N PHE A 511 -42.91 42.96 -5.14
CA PHE A 511 -43.58 41.92 -4.35
C PHE A 511 -45.09 42.20 -4.28
N PRO A 512 -45.94 41.17 -4.16
CA PRO A 512 -46.61 41.01 -2.86
C PRO A 512 -46.84 39.55 -2.39
N THR A 513 -47.31 39.52 -1.15
CA THR A 513 -47.34 38.53 -0.08
C THR A 513 -48.47 37.48 -0.15
N GLU A 514 -48.31 36.40 0.66
CA GLU A 514 -49.35 35.71 1.47
C GLU A 514 -50.23 34.58 0.88
N LYS A 515 -50.11 33.33 1.40
CA LYS A 515 -50.98 32.74 2.46
C LYS A 515 -50.79 31.23 2.67
N ILE A 516 -50.93 30.84 3.94
CA ILE A 516 -50.87 29.51 4.53
C ILE A 516 -52.25 28.84 4.48
N ALA A 517 -52.31 27.51 4.32
CA ALA A 517 -53.39 26.68 4.88
C ALA A 517 -52.84 25.32 5.34
N LYS A 518 -53.16 24.97 6.60
CA LYS A 518 -52.99 23.66 7.24
C LYS A 518 -54.29 22.87 7.08
N GLU A 519 -54.22 21.54 6.96
CA GLU A 519 -55.24 20.62 7.48
C GLU A 519 -54.69 19.18 7.63
N ASP A 520 -55.35 18.42 8.50
CA ASP A 520 -54.79 17.43 9.43
C ASP A 520 -54.94 15.93 9.04
N PHE A 521 -54.11 15.13 9.74
CA PHE A 521 -54.19 13.75 10.24
C PHE A 521 -55.31 12.73 9.86
N GLU A 522 -54.83 11.50 9.59
CA GLU A 522 -55.37 10.18 10.01
C GLU A 522 -56.67 9.57 9.45
N THR A 523 -56.53 8.58 8.56
CA THR A 523 -56.92 7.13 8.70
C THR A 523 -57.38 6.51 7.37
N ASN A 524 -56.59 5.57 6.82
CA ASN A 524 -57.00 4.17 6.59
C ASN A 524 -55.96 3.38 5.79
N ARG A 525 -55.56 2.24 6.35
CA ARG A 525 -54.86 1.16 5.68
C ARG A 525 -55.77 0.55 4.62
N GLN A 526 -55.31 0.47 3.38
CA GLN A 526 -55.59 -0.64 2.46
C GLN A 526 -54.66 -0.53 1.24
N PHE A 527 -53.93 -1.62 0.98
CA PHE A 527 -53.24 -1.97 -0.27
C PHE A 527 -52.53 -0.85 -1.04
N LEU A 528 -51.19 -0.80 -0.93
CA LEU A 528 -50.35 -0.17 -1.95
C LEU A 528 -50.62 -0.83 -3.31
N PRO A 529 -51.18 -0.12 -4.31
CA PRO A 529 -51.18 -0.59 -5.68
C PRO A 529 -49.75 -0.42 -6.22
N ALA A 530 -49.33 -1.38 -7.04
CA ALA A 530 -48.04 -1.38 -7.72
C ALA A 530 -47.66 0.02 -8.22
N TYR A 531 -46.55 0.57 -7.69
CA TYR A 531 -46.01 1.82 -8.20
C TYR A 531 -45.48 1.54 -9.61
N ASN A 532 -46.25 2.00 -10.60
CA ASN A 532 -45.94 1.90 -12.01
C ASN A 532 -44.61 2.60 -12.30
N SER A 533 -43.56 1.78 -12.44
CA SER A 533 -42.36 2.12 -13.18
C SER A 533 -42.76 2.66 -14.55
N LYS A 534 -42.50 3.95 -14.80
CA LYS A 534 -42.60 4.54 -16.14
C LYS A 534 -41.44 4.15 -17.06
N TYR A 535 -40.64 3.15 -16.68
CA TYR A 535 -39.62 2.54 -17.53
C TYR A 535 -39.79 1.02 -17.50
N LYS A 536 -40.61 0.48 -18.41
CA LYS A 536 -40.47 -0.92 -18.82
C LYS A 536 -39.06 -1.07 -19.43
N PRO A 537 -38.23 -2.02 -18.97
CA PRO A 537 -37.00 -2.34 -19.69
C PRO A 537 -37.40 -2.95 -21.03
N ARG A 538 -37.25 -2.20 -22.13
CA ARG A 538 -37.28 -2.81 -23.46
C ARG A 538 -36.13 -3.80 -23.51
N ARG A 539 -36.44 -5.06 -23.81
CA ARG A 539 -35.45 -6.12 -24.01
C ARG A 539 -34.48 -5.65 -25.10
N TYR A 540 -33.26 -5.30 -24.71
CA TYR A 540 -32.19 -5.04 -25.67
C TYR A 540 -31.65 -6.40 -26.12
N PHE A 541 -31.78 -6.68 -27.42
CA PHE A 541 -30.95 -7.71 -28.04
C PHE A 541 -29.49 -7.31 -27.87
N ARG A 542 -28.62 -8.28 -27.55
CA ARG A 542 -27.17 -8.06 -27.49
C ARG A 542 -26.69 -7.53 -28.85
N SER A 543 -26.30 -6.27 -28.90
CA SER A 543 -25.53 -5.70 -30.01
C SER A 543 -24.12 -5.40 -29.51
N TYR A 544 -23.12 -5.76 -30.31
CA TYR A 544 -21.69 -5.68 -29.98
C TYR A 544 -21.04 -4.35 -30.38
N THR A 545 -21.84 -3.33 -30.72
CA THR A 545 -21.36 -2.00 -31.16
C THR A 545 -22.24 -0.83 -30.66
N LEU A 546 -21.64 0.34 -30.40
CA LEU A 546 -22.29 1.57 -29.92
C LEU A 546 -23.06 2.36 -30.99
N ALA A 547 -22.76 2.12 -32.27
CA ALA A 547 -23.31 2.86 -33.41
C ALA A 547 -24.86 3.00 -33.43
N PRO A 548 -25.65 1.99 -32.99
CA PRO A 548 -27.11 2.10 -32.97
C PRO A 548 -27.65 3.12 -31.98
N PHE A 549 -26.91 3.42 -30.90
CA PHE A 549 -27.40 4.24 -29.77
C PHE A 549 -27.09 5.74 -29.93
N VAL A 550 -26.32 6.13 -30.95
CA VAL A 550 -25.91 7.53 -31.19
C VAL A 550 -27.11 8.42 -31.51
N ASN A 551 -28.11 7.88 -32.20
CA ASN A 551 -29.32 8.64 -32.53
C ASN A 551 -30.23 8.86 -31.31
N ASP A 552 -30.12 8.04 -30.28
CA ASP A 552 -30.99 8.09 -29.10
C ASP A 552 -30.36 8.84 -27.91
N SER A 553 -29.04 9.07 -27.93
CA SER A 553 -28.31 9.76 -26.85
C SER A 553 -27.76 11.12 -27.32
N GLU A 554 -28.21 12.20 -26.67
CA GLU A 554 -27.72 13.56 -26.92
C GLU A 554 -26.18 13.65 -26.76
N LEU A 555 -25.63 13.00 -25.72
CA LEU A 555 -24.20 13.01 -25.44
C LEU A 555 -23.39 12.29 -26.51
N LEU A 556 -23.80 11.09 -26.95
CA LEU A 556 -23.07 10.35 -27.98
C LEU A 556 -23.12 11.06 -29.33
N ARG A 557 -24.26 11.68 -29.67
CA ARG A 557 -24.40 12.51 -30.87
C ARG A 557 -23.43 13.68 -30.86
N ASN A 558 -23.38 14.42 -29.75
CA ASN A 558 -22.47 15.57 -29.60
C ASN A 558 -20.99 15.14 -29.64
N PHE A 559 -20.63 13.97 -29.11
CA PHE A 559 -19.26 13.46 -29.23
C PHE A 559 -18.87 13.15 -30.68
N VAL A 560 -19.78 12.58 -31.48
CA VAL A 560 -19.54 12.33 -32.91
C VAL A 560 -19.41 13.65 -33.67
N GLU A 561 -20.26 14.64 -33.39
CA GLU A 561 -20.21 15.98 -34.01
C GLU A 561 -18.86 16.68 -33.79
N ILE A 562 -18.23 16.46 -32.63
CA ILE A 562 -16.93 17.05 -32.26
C ILE A 562 -15.74 16.21 -32.79
N GLY A 563 -16.02 15.11 -33.50
CA GLY A 563 -14.99 14.27 -34.12
C GLY A 563 -14.35 13.26 -33.17
N VAL A 564 -15.06 12.83 -32.13
CA VAL A 564 -14.63 11.71 -31.27
C VAL A 564 -14.91 10.39 -31.97
N ASP A 565 -13.87 9.55 -32.08
CA ASP A 565 -13.99 8.22 -32.69
C ASP A 565 -14.50 7.21 -31.66
N LEU A 566 -15.82 7.00 -31.66
CA LEU A 566 -16.49 6.08 -30.74
C LEU A 566 -16.04 4.62 -30.93
N SER A 567 -15.64 4.20 -32.13
CA SER A 567 -15.18 2.83 -32.39
C SER A 567 -13.89 2.51 -31.63
N LYS A 568 -12.96 3.48 -31.60
CA LYS A 568 -11.72 3.38 -30.82
C LYS A 568 -11.97 3.43 -29.31
N LEU A 569 -13.02 4.13 -28.86
CA LEU A 569 -13.40 4.17 -27.46
C LEU A 569 -14.08 2.86 -27.02
N GLU A 570 -14.85 2.23 -27.91
CA GLU A 570 -15.47 0.93 -27.67
C GLU A 570 -14.45 -0.21 -27.56
N SER A 571 -13.37 -0.16 -28.35
CA SER A 571 -12.26 -1.11 -28.21
C SER A 571 -11.50 -1.00 -26.87
N ARG A 572 -11.77 0.04 -26.06
CA ARG A 572 -11.13 0.25 -24.76
C ARG A 572 -12.11 -0.13 -23.65
N SER A 573 -11.79 -1.23 -22.95
CA SER A 573 -12.57 -1.72 -21.81
C SER A 573 -12.88 -0.59 -20.81
N ASN A 574 -14.15 -0.46 -20.40
CA ASN A 574 -14.66 0.47 -19.37
C ASN A 574 -14.72 1.96 -19.74
N ALA A 575 -14.23 2.40 -20.92
CA ALA A 575 -14.34 3.81 -21.31
C ALA A 575 -15.78 4.19 -21.67
N VAL A 576 -16.50 3.29 -22.35
CA VAL A 576 -17.88 3.48 -22.80
C VAL A 576 -18.85 3.60 -21.64
N ASP A 577 -18.81 2.65 -20.70
CA ASP A 577 -19.69 2.62 -19.53
C ASP A 577 -19.52 3.84 -18.62
N PHE A 578 -18.34 4.46 -18.65
CA PHE A 578 -18.05 5.71 -17.96
C PHE A 578 -18.62 6.91 -18.73
N LEU A 579 -18.33 7.03 -20.03
CA LEU A 579 -18.74 8.17 -20.85
C LEU A 579 -20.26 8.30 -20.98
N VAL A 580 -20.98 7.19 -21.07
CA VAL A 580 -22.46 7.17 -21.17
C VAL A 580 -23.13 7.69 -19.89
N LYS A 581 -22.43 7.72 -18.75
CA LYS A 581 -22.96 8.23 -17.47
C LYS A 581 -22.77 9.73 -17.28
N LEU A 582 -22.02 10.39 -18.15
CA LEU A 582 -21.73 11.83 -18.03
C LEU A 582 -22.93 12.66 -18.49
N ASP A 583 -23.07 13.86 -17.93
CA ASP A 583 -23.99 14.87 -18.42
C ASP A 583 -23.28 15.85 -19.37
N TRP A 584 -23.92 16.14 -20.52
CA TRP A 584 -23.32 16.99 -21.54
C TRP A 584 -23.04 18.42 -21.03
N LYS A 585 -24.00 19.02 -20.32
CA LYS A 585 -23.95 20.43 -19.91
C LYS A 585 -23.07 20.62 -18.68
N ASN A 586 -23.17 19.72 -17.71
CA ASN A 586 -22.51 19.87 -16.41
C ASN A 586 -21.09 19.29 -16.38
N ASP A 587 -20.85 18.16 -17.06
CA ASP A 587 -19.57 17.45 -16.98
C ASP A 587 -18.68 17.68 -18.20
N VAL A 588 -19.27 17.62 -19.41
CA VAL A 588 -18.50 17.64 -20.66
C VAL A 588 -18.20 19.07 -21.12
N GLN A 589 -19.22 19.92 -21.26
CA GLN A 589 -19.08 21.26 -21.82
C GLN A 589 -18.08 22.16 -21.08
N PRO A 590 -18.03 22.20 -19.72
CA PRO A 590 -17.05 23.01 -19.00
C PRO A 590 -15.61 22.53 -19.21
N MET A 591 -15.40 21.21 -19.35
CA MET A 591 -14.10 20.62 -19.66
C MET A 591 -13.64 20.96 -21.07
N LEU A 592 -14.53 20.91 -22.06
CA LEU A 592 -14.20 21.31 -23.44
C LEU A 592 -13.81 22.79 -23.50
N ARG A 593 -14.58 23.68 -22.85
CA ARG A 593 -14.25 25.10 -22.74
C ARG A 593 -12.86 25.30 -22.14
N PHE A 594 -12.57 24.62 -21.03
CA PHE A 594 -11.27 24.70 -20.37
C PHE A 594 -10.12 24.28 -21.29
N LEU A 595 -10.27 23.17 -22.02
CA LEU A 595 -9.24 22.67 -22.94
C LEU A 595 -8.98 23.64 -24.10
N VAL A 596 -10.02 24.20 -24.70
CA VAL A 596 -9.90 25.17 -25.80
C VAL A 596 -9.26 26.47 -25.33
N LEU A 597 -9.69 27.01 -24.18
CA LEU A 597 -9.14 28.22 -23.59
C LEU A 597 -7.65 28.10 -23.24
N ASN A 598 -7.17 26.88 -23.00
CA ASN A 598 -5.76 26.60 -22.71
C ASN A 598 -4.97 26.12 -23.94
N GLY A 599 -5.48 26.38 -25.14
CA GLY A 599 -4.72 26.29 -26.39
C GLY A 599 -4.82 24.97 -27.13
N ILE A 600 -5.81 24.11 -26.82
CA ILE A 600 -6.14 22.97 -27.68
C ILE A 600 -7.02 23.46 -28.84
N PRO A 601 -6.60 23.28 -30.11
CA PRO A 601 -7.43 23.65 -31.26
C PRO A 601 -8.75 22.90 -31.26
N LEU A 602 -9.85 23.58 -31.62
CA LEU A 602 -11.17 22.97 -31.74
C LEU A 602 -11.18 21.77 -32.69
N GLU A 603 -10.37 21.82 -33.75
CA GLU A 603 -10.23 20.73 -34.74
C GLU A 603 -9.57 19.47 -34.16
N GLU A 604 -8.72 19.62 -33.15
CA GLU A 604 -7.97 18.50 -32.55
C GLU A 604 -8.66 17.92 -31.31
N ILE A 605 -9.72 18.56 -30.80
CA ILE A 605 -10.35 18.19 -29.54
C ILE A 605 -11.01 16.81 -29.60
N GLY A 606 -11.63 16.46 -30.73
CA GLY A 606 -12.18 15.11 -30.96
C GLY A 606 -11.11 14.02 -30.88
N GLN A 607 -9.96 14.25 -31.53
CA GLN A 607 -8.83 13.33 -31.49
C GLN A 607 -8.17 13.28 -30.09
N TYR A 608 -8.15 14.40 -29.37
CA TYR A 608 -7.67 14.49 -28.00
C TYR A 608 -8.48 13.57 -27.08
N LEU A 609 -9.81 13.72 -27.09
CA LEU A 609 -10.73 12.95 -26.25
C LEU A 609 -10.77 11.46 -26.63
N THR A 610 -10.72 11.15 -27.92
CA THR A 610 -10.56 9.77 -28.41
C THR A 610 -9.36 9.09 -27.75
N ARG A 611 -8.26 9.83 -27.51
CA ARG A 611 -7.03 9.29 -26.94
C ARG A 611 -6.95 9.39 -25.41
N ASN A 612 -7.64 10.35 -24.79
CA ASN A 612 -7.72 10.53 -23.34
C ASN A 612 -9.18 10.80 -22.90
N PRO A 613 -10.05 9.77 -22.86
CA PRO A 613 -11.41 9.92 -22.36
C PRO A 613 -11.46 10.14 -20.83
N TRP A 614 -10.37 9.84 -20.13
CA TRP A 614 -10.28 9.91 -18.67
C TRP A 614 -10.08 11.33 -18.16
N ILE A 615 -9.91 12.32 -19.03
CA ILE A 615 -9.84 13.73 -18.63
C ILE A 615 -11.12 14.16 -17.88
N PHE A 616 -12.28 13.57 -18.20
CA PHE A 616 -13.55 13.84 -17.52
C PHE A 616 -13.62 13.31 -16.09
N GLN A 617 -12.68 12.47 -15.65
CA GLN A 617 -12.56 12.09 -14.23
C GLN A 617 -11.83 13.14 -13.40
N GLN A 618 -11.18 14.11 -14.05
CA GLN A 618 -10.39 15.13 -13.37
C GLN A 618 -11.27 16.32 -12.97
N ASN A 619 -10.98 16.91 -11.81
CA ASN A 619 -11.64 18.13 -11.37
C ASN A 619 -11.04 19.35 -12.08
N LEU A 620 -11.90 20.23 -12.62
CA LEU A 620 -11.49 21.44 -13.35
C LEU A 620 -10.61 22.40 -12.54
N GLN A 621 -10.84 22.53 -11.24
CA GLN A 621 -10.03 23.39 -10.38
C GLN A 621 -8.58 22.87 -10.33
N HIS A 622 -8.41 21.58 -10.10
CA HIS A 622 -7.08 20.96 -10.09
C HIS A 622 -6.38 21.03 -11.45
N LEU A 623 -7.13 20.95 -12.55
CA LEU A 623 -6.57 21.18 -13.89
C LEU A 623 -6.08 22.62 -14.07
N SER A 624 -6.84 23.60 -13.57
CA SER A 624 -6.42 25.01 -13.57
C SER A 624 -5.16 25.22 -12.73
N ASP A 625 -5.08 24.61 -11.54
CA ASP A 625 -3.91 24.68 -10.66
C ASP A 625 -2.66 24.08 -11.34
N ARG A 626 -2.82 22.95 -12.06
CA ARG A 626 -1.74 22.31 -12.83
C ARG A 626 -1.20 23.21 -13.94
N ILE A 627 -2.08 23.95 -14.61
CA ILE A 627 -1.68 24.95 -15.62
C ILE A 627 -1.02 26.16 -14.94
N GLY A 628 -1.57 26.62 -13.81
CA GLY A 628 -0.99 27.69 -12.98
C GLY A 628 0.44 27.36 -12.55
N TYR A 629 0.70 26.12 -12.16
CA TYR A 629 2.04 25.63 -11.83
C TYR A 629 3.01 25.71 -13.02
N LEU A 630 2.59 25.35 -14.24
CA LEU A 630 3.47 25.49 -15.41
C LEU A 630 3.80 26.96 -15.69
N LYS A 631 2.83 27.86 -15.53
CA LYS A 631 3.05 29.31 -15.61
C LYS A 631 4.03 29.79 -14.55
N SER A 632 3.92 29.31 -13.30
CA SER A 632 4.84 29.68 -12.22
C SER A 632 6.27 29.17 -12.43
N LYS A 633 6.46 28.14 -13.27
CA LYS A 633 7.79 27.65 -13.71
C LYS A 633 8.30 28.32 -14.99
N ALA A 634 7.67 29.43 -15.40
CA ALA A 634 8.00 30.25 -16.56
C ALA A 634 7.91 29.51 -17.91
N PHE A 635 6.99 28.55 -18.04
CA PHE A 635 6.60 28.06 -19.37
C PHE A 635 5.71 29.11 -20.06
N THR A 636 5.99 29.37 -21.35
CA THR A 636 5.16 30.28 -22.15
C THR A 636 3.78 29.67 -22.42
N VAL A 637 2.79 30.51 -22.69
CA VAL A 637 1.41 30.05 -22.98
C VAL A 637 1.40 29.08 -24.17
N ASP A 638 2.17 29.37 -25.21
CA ASP A 638 2.31 28.51 -26.39
C ASP A 638 2.99 27.17 -26.07
N ALA A 639 4.02 27.19 -25.20
CA ALA A 639 4.67 25.96 -24.74
C ALA A 639 3.72 25.09 -23.92
N ILE A 640 2.90 25.69 -23.06
CA ILE A 640 1.88 24.98 -22.27
C ILE A 640 0.84 24.35 -23.19
N ALA A 641 0.32 25.10 -24.16
CA ALA A 641 -0.60 24.58 -25.16
C ALA A 641 0.01 23.39 -25.92
N HIS A 642 1.28 23.51 -26.34
CA HIS A 642 2.02 22.44 -27.00
C HIS A 642 2.17 21.19 -26.11
N ILE A 643 2.54 21.38 -24.84
CA ILE A 643 2.72 20.31 -23.84
C ILE A 643 1.43 19.52 -23.65
N ILE A 644 0.33 20.21 -23.38
CA ILE A 644 -0.97 19.58 -23.10
C ILE A 644 -1.44 18.82 -24.34
N ASN A 645 -1.26 19.39 -25.53
CA ASN A 645 -1.67 18.75 -26.77
C ASN A 645 -0.82 17.48 -27.10
N LYS A 646 0.51 17.58 -27.05
CA LYS A 646 1.40 16.46 -27.38
C LYS A 646 1.39 15.35 -26.31
N ALA A 647 1.34 15.71 -25.04
CA ALA A 647 1.23 14.79 -23.91
C ALA A 647 -0.15 14.89 -23.25
N ARG A 648 -1.14 14.28 -23.89
CA ARG A 648 -2.56 14.33 -23.49
C ARG A 648 -2.85 13.85 -22.06
N TYR A 649 -2.00 12.99 -21.50
CA TYR A 649 -2.11 12.50 -20.11
C TYR A 649 -1.38 13.38 -19.10
N TRP A 650 -0.67 14.42 -19.54
CA TRP A 650 0.09 15.31 -18.65
C TRP A 650 -0.80 15.88 -17.55
N LEU A 651 -1.97 16.38 -17.95
CA LEU A 651 -2.94 16.95 -17.04
C LEU A 651 -3.60 15.92 -16.11
N ASN A 652 -3.34 14.62 -16.25
CA ASN A 652 -3.87 13.62 -15.31
C ASN A 652 -2.95 13.44 -14.08
N PHE A 653 -1.70 13.92 -14.14
CA PHE A 653 -0.75 13.84 -13.02
C PHE A 653 -0.91 15.03 -12.09
N ASP A 654 -0.74 14.80 -10.79
CA ASP A 654 -0.70 15.85 -9.78
C ASP A 654 0.59 16.68 -9.88
N ILE A 655 0.55 17.87 -9.28
CA ILE A 655 1.63 18.87 -9.35
C ILE A 655 2.92 18.32 -8.70
N GLN A 656 2.83 17.58 -7.59
CA GLN A 656 3.99 17.06 -6.87
C GLN A 656 4.73 16.02 -7.71
N THR A 657 3.99 15.14 -8.40
CA THR A 657 4.56 14.18 -9.33
C THR A 657 5.29 14.87 -10.48
N ILE A 658 4.68 15.89 -11.09
CA ILE A 658 5.32 16.64 -12.18
C ILE A 658 6.56 17.38 -11.70
N ASP A 659 6.50 18.08 -10.57
CA ASP A 659 7.62 18.82 -9.99
C ASP A 659 8.80 17.90 -9.65
N SER A 660 8.51 16.74 -9.03
CA SER A 660 9.52 15.73 -8.72
C SER A 660 10.21 15.20 -9.98
N ARG A 661 9.47 14.97 -11.07
CA ARG A 661 10.03 14.48 -12.34
C ARG A 661 10.84 15.54 -13.07
N LEU A 662 10.39 16.79 -13.06
CA LEU A 662 11.14 17.92 -13.60
C LEU A 662 12.46 18.13 -12.81
N GLY A 663 12.38 18.11 -11.48
CA GLY A 663 13.56 18.20 -10.60
C GLY A 663 14.53 17.04 -10.81
N TRP A 664 14.02 15.81 -10.96
CA TRP A 664 14.85 14.65 -11.29
C TRP A 664 15.57 14.84 -12.63
N LEU A 665 14.89 15.32 -13.67
CA LEU A 665 15.49 15.56 -14.98
C LEU A 665 16.59 16.63 -14.89
N GLN A 666 16.31 17.71 -14.16
CA GLN A 666 17.25 18.81 -13.96
C GLN A 666 18.53 18.36 -13.24
N ILE A 667 18.38 17.61 -12.14
CA ILE A 667 19.51 17.16 -11.31
C ILE A 667 20.34 16.09 -12.04
N ASN A 668 19.70 15.07 -12.62
CA ASN A 668 20.41 13.93 -13.22
C ASN A 668 21.16 14.27 -14.51
N PHE A 669 20.68 15.26 -15.27
CA PHE A 669 21.33 15.72 -16.49
C PHE A 669 22.06 17.06 -16.33
N LYS A 670 22.05 17.66 -15.13
CA LYS A 670 22.63 18.98 -14.83
C LYS A 670 22.14 20.05 -15.81
N LEU A 671 20.82 20.13 -15.99
CA LEU A 671 20.17 21.09 -16.89
C LEU A 671 19.94 22.44 -16.19
N THR A 672 20.01 23.52 -16.95
CA THR A 672 19.50 24.84 -16.51
C THR A 672 17.97 24.87 -16.59
N GLY A 673 17.34 25.86 -15.95
CA GLY A 673 15.89 26.02 -16.04
C GLY A 673 15.38 26.19 -17.48
N ASP A 674 16.11 26.92 -18.31
CA ASP A 674 15.80 27.09 -19.74
C ASP A 674 15.96 25.79 -20.52
N GLU A 675 17.04 25.03 -20.27
CA GLU A 675 17.25 23.73 -20.90
C GLU A 675 16.15 22.72 -20.52
N VAL A 676 15.68 22.74 -19.26
CA VAL A 676 14.54 21.90 -18.84
C VAL A 676 13.29 22.27 -19.62
N ARG A 677 12.96 23.56 -19.73
CA ARG A 677 11.79 24.03 -20.48
C ARG A 677 11.88 23.65 -21.95
N ASP A 678 13.03 23.81 -22.57
CA ASP A 678 13.27 23.43 -23.98
C ASP A 678 13.09 21.93 -24.21
N VAL A 679 13.75 21.08 -23.40
CA VAL A 679 13.64 19.61 -23.49
C VAL A 679 12.19 19.14 -23.29
N VAL A 680 11.51 19.68 -22.28
CA VAL A 680 10.12 19.32 -21.97
C VAL A 680 9.16 19.79 -23.06
N THR A 681 9.38 20.97 -23.63
CA THR A 681 8.55 21.47 -24.73
C THR A 681 8.74 20.64 -26.00
N LYS A 682 9.99 20.23 -26.30
CA LYS A 682 10.32 19.36 -27.46
C LYS A 682 9.71 17.96 -27.35
N GLU A 683 9.77 17.32 -26.18
CA GLU A 683 9.14 16.01 -25.96
C GLU A 683 8.45 15.94 -24.58
N PRO A 684 7.20 16.43 -24.49
CA PRO A 684 6.48 16.47 -23.22
C PRO A 684 6.16 15.08 -22.65
N LYS A 685 6.15 14.05 -23.50
CA LYS A 685 5.92 12.67 -23.05
C LYS A 685 7.05 12.14 -22.16
N LEU A 686 8.26 12.70 -22.26
CA LEU A 686 9.39 12.31 -21.42
C LEU A 686 9.04 12.36 -19.92
N ILE A 687 8.27 13.37 -19.51
CA ILE A 687 7.84 13.53 -18.12
C ILE A 687 6.73 12.55 -17.76
N THR A 688 5.79 12.27 -18.67
CA THR A 688 4.67 11.35 -18.38
C THR A 688 5.08 9.87 -18.43
N PHE A 689 6.14 9.53 -19.17
CA PHE A 689 6.65 8.16 -19.35
C PHE A 689 7.35 7.57 -18.11
N GLY A 690 7.72 8.43 -17.13
CA GLY A 690 8.33 8.03 -15.87
C GLY A 690 9.86 7.98 -15.88
N THR A 691 10.49 8.21 -14.74
CA THR A 691 11.95 8.42 -14.60
C THR A 691 12.77 7.12 -14.71
N GLY A 692 12.23 5.98 -14.28
CA GLY A 692 12.97 4.71 -14.24
C GLY A 692 13.43 4.21 -15.62
N TYR A 693 12.59 4.36 -16.66
CA TYR A 693 13.00 3.98 -18.02
C TYR A 693 14.06 4.93 -18.58
N VAL A 694 13.89 6.24 -18.36
CA VAL A 694 14.86 7.28 -18.75
C VAL A 694 16.21 7.04 -18.09
N GLN A 695 16.24 6.65 -16.81
CA GLN A 695 17.47 6.31 -16.08
C GLN A 695 18.19 5.09 -16.69
N ARG A 696 17.45 4.03 -17.06
CA ARG A 696 18.03 2.86 -17.73
C ARG A 696 18.63 3.22 -19.09
N LEU A 697 17.98 4.07 -19.87
CA LEU A 697 18.53 4.53 -21.13
C LEU A 697 19.75 5.43 -20.93
N GLN A 698 19.74 6.29 -19.91
CA GLN A 698 20.92 7.07 -19.54
C GLN A 698 22.10 6.18 -19.18
N PHE A 699 21.87 5.09 -18.44
CA PHE A 699 22.89 4.07 -18.16
C PHE A 699 23.37 3.40 -19.44
N THR A 700 22.45 3.04 -20.35
CA THR A 700 22.77 2.42 -21.65
C THR A 700 23.69 3.32 -22.49
N PHE A 701 23.33 4.59 -22.65
CA PHE A 701 24.15 5.55 -23.40
C PHE A 701 25.56 5.69 -22.81
N ARG A 702 25.69 5.62 -21.49
CA ARG A 702 26.98 5.82 -20.82
C ARG A 702 27.85 4.58 -20.77
N GLN A 703 27.29 3.45 -20.36
CA GLN A 703 28.06 2.25 -20.06
C GLN A 703 28.19 1.32 -21.25
N GLU A 704 27.18 1.26 -22.12
CA GLU A 704 27.19 0.33 -23.25
C GLU A 704 27.56 1.02 -24.55
N MET A 705 27.04 2.23 -24.79
CA MET A 705 27.38 3.01 -25.98
C MET A 705 28.58 3.92 -25.79
N GLY A 706 29.12 4.04 -24.57
CA GLY A 706 30.36 4.78 -24.30
C GLY A 706 30.27 6.32 -24.37
N PHE A 707 29.07 6.92 -24.38
CA PHE A 707 28.94 8.39 -24.35
C PHE A 707 29.34 8.96 -22.99
N THR A 708 30.07 10.08 -23.00
CA THR A 708 30.43 10.79 -21.76
C THR A 708 29.21 11.46 -21.13
N LYS A 709 29.32 11.91 -19.87
CA LYS A 709 28.24 12.64 -19.18
C LYS A 709 27.79 13.90 -19.95
N ILE A 710 28.75 14.63 -20.51
CA ILE A 710 28.49 15.87 -21.26
C ILE A 710 27.79 15.54 -22.58
N GLN A 711 28.26 14.52 -23.29
CA GLN A 711 27.63 14.06 -24.53
C GLN A 711 26.22 13.50 -24.29
N THR A 712 26.00 12.80 -23.18
CA THR A 712 24.67 12.29 -22.79
C THR A 712 23.69 13.44 -22.52
N LYS A 713 24.14 14.53 -21.89
CA LYS A 713 23.36 15.78 -21.77
C LYS A 713 23.05 16.37 -23.14
N GLN A 714 24.03 16.44 -24.04
CA GLN A 714 23.83 16.95 -25.40
C GLN A 714 22.84 16.12 -26.22
N LEU A 715 22.87 14.78 -26.11
CA LEU A 715 21.89 13.88 -26.73
C LEU A 715 20.47 14.23 -26.27
N LEU A 716 20.28 14.46 -24.96
CA LEU A 716 18.97 14.81 -24.40
C LEU A 716 18.47 16.16 -24.92
N ILE A 717 19.33 17.19 -24.96
CA ILE A 717 18.94 18.54 -25.42
C ILE A 717 18.62 18.56 -26.91
N LYS A 718 19.40 17.84 -27.73
CA LYS A 718 19.23 17.79 -29.19
C LYS A 718 18.05 16.91 -29.62
N ASP A 719 17.87 15.73 -29.03
CA ASP A 719 16.77 14.83 -29.37
C ASP A 719 16.23 14.09 -28.12
N PRO A 720 15.35 14.73 -27.33
CA PRO A 720 14.79 14.13 -26.11
C PRO A 720 14.07 12.80 -26.34
N LYS A 721 13.55 12.59 -27.56
CA LYS A 721 12.78 11.39 -27.93
C LYS A 721 13.60 10.10 -27.87
N LEU A 722 14.93 10.20 -27.90
CA LEU A 722 15.84 9.08 -27.63
C LEU A 722 15.50 8.39 -26.29
N TYR A 723 15.13 9.17 -25.27
CA TYR A 723 14.89 8.67 -23.91
C TYR A 723 13.51 8.04 -23.69
N ILE A 724 12.67 7.97 -24.73
CA ILE A 724 11.41 7.21 -24.75
C ILE A 724 11.38 6.17 -25.88
N THR A 725 12.50 5.98 -26.59
CA THR A 725 12.62 4.99 -27.65
C THR A 725 13.02 3.62 -27.07
N TYR A 726 12.57 2.54 -27.69
CA TYR A 726 12.93 1.19 -27.25
C TYR A 726 14.44 0.96 -27.33
N ARG A 727 15.02 0.46 -26.24
CA ARG A 727 16.45 0.13 -26.15
C ARG A 727 16.95 -0.76 -27.30
N SER A 728 16.14 -1.74 -27.72
CA SER A 728 16.50 -2.66 -28.81
C SER A 728 16.72 -1.95 -30.15
N VAL A 729 15.95 -0.89 -30.44
CA VAL A 729 16.11 -0.08 -31.64
C VAL A 729 17.40 0.74 -31.56
N LEU A 730 17.62 1.39 -30.40
CA LEU A 730 18.79 2.22 -30.16
C LEU A 730 20.09 1.42 -30.26
N MET A 731 20.16 0.25 -29.62
CA MET A 731 21.35 -0.62 -29.67
C MET A 731 21.64 -1.10 -31.08
N LYS A 732 20.64 -1.64 -31.80
CA LYS A 732 20.83 -2.11 -33.19
C LYS A 732 21.29 -1.00 -34.14
N SER A 733 20.78 0.21 -33.96
CA SER A 733 21.20 1.36 -34.75
C SER A 733 22.63 1.79 -34.39
N PHE A 734 22.94 1.89 -33.08
CA PHE A 734 24.27 2.24 -32.60
C PHE A 734 25.33 1.22 -33.02
N ASP A 735 25.08 -0.08 -32.84
CA ASP A 735 26.01 -1.14 -33.19
C ASP A 735 26.38 -1.09 -34.68
N TYR A 736 25.40 -0.81 -35.54
CA TYR A 736 25.68 -0.66 -36.96
C TYR A 736 26.44 0.64 -37.26
N LEU A 737 25.92 1.79 -36.82
CA LEU A 737 26.47 3.10 -37.16
C LEU A 737 27.87 3.35 -36.55
N HIS A 738 28.07 2.96 -35.30
CA HIS A 738 29.33 3.14 -34.60
C HIS A 738 30.31 2.00 -34.86
N ASN A 739 29.91 0.74 -34.61
CA ASN A 739 30.86 -0.37 -34.67
C ASN A 739 31.08 -0.90 -36.10
N ALA A 740 30.06 -0.87 -36.98
CA ALA A 740 30.20 -1.39 -38.35
C ALA A 740 30.59 -0.32 -39.38
N VAL A 741 30.02 0.89 -39.29
CA VAL A 741 30.35 2.01 -40.21
C VAL A 741 31.54 2.83 -39.70
N GLY A 742 31.77 2.89 -38.39
CA GLY A 742 32.89 3.64 -37.79
C GLY A 742 32.60 5.10 -37.47
N PHE A 743 31.33 5.51 -37.37
CA PHE A 743 31.01 6.90 -36.99
C PHE A 743 31.42 7.19 -35.56
N SER A 744 32.15 8.28 -35.34
CA SER A 744 32.52 8.69 -33.98
C SER A 744 31.31 9.17 -33.18
N HIS A 745 31.43 9.17 -31.85
CA HIS A 745 30.40 9.76 -30.98
C HIS A 745 30.10 11.21 -31.34
N GLU A 746 31.10 11.97 -31.81
CA GLU A 746 30.92 13.36 -32.26
C GLU A 746 30.07 13.45 -33.52
N THR A 747 30.31 12.57 -34.51
CA THR A 747 29.50 12.52 -35.73
C THR A 747 28.04 12.16 -35.41
N ILE A 748 27.82 11.22 -34.48
CA ILE A 748 26.47 10.87 -34.00
C ILE A 748 25.81 12.05 -33.28
N LEU A 749 26.57 12.81 -32.49
CA LEU A 749 26.06 14.01 -31.78
C LEU A 749 25.69 15.16 -32.71
N CYS A 750 26.25 15.23 -33.92
CA CYS A 750 25.82 16.21 -34.93
C CYS A 750 24.35 16.00 -35.32
N TRP A 751 23.89 14.74 -35.40
CA TRP A 751 22.50 14.42 -35.73
C TRP A 751 21.99 13.17 -34.96
N PRO A 752 21.66 13.31 -33.66
CA PRO A 752 21.34 12.19 -32.77
C PRO A 752 20.14 11.33 -33.19
N ARG A 753 19.27 11.89 -34.04
CA ARG A 753 18.10 11.21 -34.60
C ARG A 753 18.47 9.91 -35.33
N CYS A 754 19.69 9.79 -35.86
CA CYS A 754 20.17 8.56 -36.50
C CYS A 754 19.99 7.31 -35.64
N LEU A 755 20.09 7.44 -34.31
CA LEU A 755 19.93 6.31 -33.38
C LEU A 755 18.49 5.77 -33.31
N ARG A 756 17.49 6.56 -33.70
CA ARG A 756 16.08 6.13 -33.76
C ARG A 756 15.67 5.60 -35.13
N GLU A 757 16.49 5.80 -36.15
CA GLU A 757 16.22 5.28 -37.48
C GLU A 757 16.40 3.76 -37.51
N SER A 758 15.68 3.10 -38.44
CA SER A 758 15.76 1.65 -38.59
C SER A 758 17.17 1.21 -38.96
N SER A 759 17.72 0.23 -38.25
CA SER A 759 19.03 -0.34 -38.58
C SER A 759 19.04 -1.02 -39.95
N TYR A 760 17.91 -1.56 -40.41
CA TYR A 760 17.76 -2.08 -41.78
C TYR A 760 17.92 -0.96 -42.81
N LYS A 761 17.24 0.18 -42.61
CA LYS A 761 17.36 1.36 -43.49
C LYS A 761 18.80 1.86 -43.53
N ALA A 762 19.44 1.98 -42.36
CA ALA A 762 20.83 2.41 -42.27
C ALA A 762 21.78 1.45 -43.01
N ARG A 763 21.59 0.14 -42.84
CA ARG A 763 22.39 -0.90 -43.49
C ARG A 763 22.21 -0.92 -45.00
N ALA A 764 20.96 -0.92 -45.47
CA ALA A 764 20.67 -0.94 -46.89
C ALA A 764 21.25 0.29 -47.60
N ARG A 765 21.05 1.49 -47.04
CA ARG A 765 21.57 2.72 -47.65
C ARG A 765 23.09 2.80 -47.64
N HIS A 766 23.75 2.43 -46.53
CA HIS A 766 25.21 2.40 -46.47
C HIS A 766 25.80 1.37 -47.44
N GLN A 767 25.29 0.14 -47.47
CA GLN A 767 25.78 -0.90 -48.40
C GLN A 767 25.58 -0.52 -49.87
N PHE A 768 24.48 0.16 -50.18
CA PHE A 768 24.24 0.66 -51.53
C PHE A 768 25.24 1.76 -51.93
N LEU A 769 25.49 2.73 -51.04
CA LEU A 769 26.52 3.75 -51.27
C LEU A 769 27.91 3.14 -51.44
N LYS A 770 28.24 2.11 -50.66
CA LYS A 770 29.48 1.36 -50.80
C LYS A 770 29.59 0.66 -52.15
N ARG A 771 28.51 0.07 -52.66
CA ARG A 771 28.46 -0.51 -54.02
C ARG A 771 28.72 0.54 -55.10
N LEU A 772 28.24 1.77 -54.90
CA LEU A 772 28.46 2.90 -55.80
C LEU A 772 29.80 3.61 -55.59
N LYS A 773 30.61 3.20 -54.61
CA LYS A 773 31.85 3.88 -54.18
C LYS A 773 31.63 5.33 -53.73
N ARG A 774 30.53 5.57 -53.02
CA ARG A 774 30.09 6.89 -52.53
C ARG A 774 29.86 6.92 -51.02
N ASP A 775 30.45 5.98 -50.30
CA ASP A 775 30.43 5.84 -48.83
C ASP A 775 31.51 6.70 -48.14
N GLN A 776 31.78 7.90 -48.65
CA GLN A 776 32.75 8.82 -48.04
C GLN A 776 32.09 9.61 -46.91
N PHE A 777 32.45 9.31 -45.67
CA PHE A 777 31.90 9.97 -44.48
C PHE A 777 32.91 10.85 -43.72
N ASP A 778 34.11 11.04 -44.27
CA ASP A 778 35.10 11.99 -43.76
C ASP A 778 34.78 13.41 -44.29
N PRO A 779 34.49 14.40 -43.43
CA PRO A 779 34.21 15.77 -43.85
C PRO A 779 35.35 16.44 -44.62
N GLN A 780 36.59 15.97 -44.48
CA GLN A 780 37.76 16.56 -45.14
C GLN A 780 37.98 16.06 -46.57
N ARG A 781 37.22 15.06 -47.02
CA ARG A 781 37.40 14.42 -48.33
C ARG A 781 36.32 14.82 -49.33
N PRO A 782 36.63 14.90 -50.65
CA PRO A 782 35.64 15.20 -51.67
C PRO A 782 34.57 14.10 -51.74
N ASN A 783 33.35 14.47 -52.11
CA ASN A 783 32.15 13.62 -52.11
C ASN A 783 31.68 13.15 -50.72
N TYR A 784 32.00 13.92 -49.66
CA TYR A 784 31.49 13.70 -48.31
C TYR A 784 29.95 13.63 -48.26
N VAL A 785 29.43 12.61 -47.56
CA VAL A 785 28.02 12.40 -47.28
C VAL A 785 27.80 12.50 -45.77
N THR A 786 26.86 13.35 -45.34
CA THR A 786 26.50 13.44 -43.92
C THR A 786 25.60 12.28 -43.49
N ILE A 787 25.63 11.93 -42.20
CA ILE A 787 24.71 10.92 -41.62
C ILE A 787 23.25 11.30 -41.87
N GLU A 788 22.93 12.59 -41.75
CA GLU A 788 21.60 13.11 -42.03
C GLU A 788 21.20 12.92 -43.49
N ALA A 789 22.07 13.25 -44.45
CA ALA A 789 21.78 13.04 -45.87
C ALA A 789 21.53 11.56 -46.18
N MET A 790 22.33 10.66 -45.59
CA MET A 790 22.16 9.22 -45.78
C MET A 790 20.81 8.72 -45.24
N LEU A 791 20.36 9.18 -44.07
CA LEU A 791 19.23 8.56 -43.36
C LEU A 791 17.90 9.33 -43.46
N SER A 792 17.94 10.62 -43.80
CA SER A 792 16.74 11.45 -43.97
C SER A 792 15.95 11.10 -45.24
N GLY A 793 14.69 11.53 -45.27
CA GLY A 793 13.84 11.41 -46.45
C GLY A 793 13.36 10.00 -46.79
N ASN A 794 12.57 9.92 -47.86
CA ASN A 794 12.15 8.66 -48.49
C ASN A 794 13.25 8.12 -49.42
N ASP A 795 13.02 6.96 -50.05
CA ASP A 795 14.05 6.30 -50.86
C ASP A 795 14.30 7.01 -52.20
N GLY A 796 13.27 7.62 -52.81
CA GLY A 796 13.43 8.48 -53.99
C GLY A 796 14.30 9.71 -53.72
N GLU A 797 14.09 10.41 -52.61
CA GLU A 797 14.91 11.56 -52.19
C GLU A 797 16.37 11.16 -51.94
N PHE A 798 16.58 10.01 -51.28
CA PHE A 798 17.92 9.45 -51.06
C PHE A 798 18.61 9.11 -52.38
N CYS A 799 17.91 8.46 -53.31
CA CYS A 799 18.45 8.08 -54.60
C CYS A 799 18.81 9.30 -55.46
N ALA A 800 17.94 10.31 -55.50
CA ALA A 800 18.15 11.51 -56.30
C ALA A 800 19.28 12.40 -55.74
N ARG A 801 19.26 12.67 -54.43
CA ARG A 801 20.17 13.66 -53.82
C ARG A 801 21.50 13.06 -53.38
N VAL A 802 21.50 11.83 -52.89
CA VAL A 802 22.69 11.20 -52.29
C VAL A 802 23.28 10.18 -53.24
N ALA A 803 22.54 9.13 -53.62
CA ALA A 803 23.07 8.06 -54.46
C ALA A 803 23.27 8.46 -55.94
N LYS A 804 22.65 9.57 -56.38
CA LYS A 804 22.59 10.08 -57.77
C LYS A 804 22.28 8.96 -58.78
N CYS A 805 21.27 8.15 -58.49
CA CYS A 805 20.81 7.07 -59.36
C CYS A 805 19.26 7.02 -59.40
N PRO A 806 18.66 6.37 -60.41
CA PRO A 806 17.22 6.12 -60.42
C PRO A 806 16.79 5.25 -59.24
N GLU A 807 15.63 5.54 -58.65
CA GLU A 807 15.07 4.79 -57.51
C GLU A 807 14.86 3.30 -57.83
N ALA A 808 14.55 2.97 -59.09
CA ALA A 808 14.40 1.59 -59.55
C ALA A 808 15.64 0.73 -59.28
N VAL A 809 16.85 1.29 -59.43
CA VAL A 809 18.11 0.58 -59.20
C VAL A 809 18.30 0.25 -57.71
N TYR A 810 17.88 1.15 -56.83
CA TYR A 810 17.92 0.92 -55.39
C TYR A 810 16.87 -0.11 -54.95
N ASN A 811 15.67 -0.06 -55.51
CA ASN A 811 14.62 -1.04 -55.22
C ASN A 811 14.99 -2.45 -55.70
N GLU A 812 15.71 -2.58 -56.81
CA GLU A 812 16.26 -3.86 -57.24
C GLU A 812 17.34 -4.38 -56.27
N PHE A 813 18.21 -3.49 -55.79
CA PHE A 813 19.21 -3.82 -54.77
C PHE A 813 18.57 -4.29 -53.45
N LEU A 814 17.48 -3.65 -53.00
CA LEU A 814 16.75 -4.06 -51.79
C LEU A 814 16.16 -5.48 -51.88
N LYS A 815 15.84 -5.96 -53.09
CA LYS A 815 15.36 -7.35 -53.28
C LYS A 815 16.46 -8.40 -53.13
N GLN A 816 17.73 -7.99 -53.17
CA GLN A 816 18.91 -8.86 -53.07
C GLN A 816 19.47 -8.94 -51.64
N LEU A 817 18.83 -8.28 -50.66
CA LEU A 817 19.38 -7.91 -49.34
C LEU A 817 18.49 -8.43 -48.21
#